data_AF-A0A8T2MRV3-F1
#
_entry.id   AF-A0A8T2MRV3-F1
#
_cell.length_a   1.000
_cell.length_b   1.000
_cell.length_c   1.000
_cell.angle_alpha   90.00
_cell.angle_beta   90.00
_cell.angle_gamma   90.00
#
_symmetry.space_group_name_H-M   'P 1'
#
loop_
_entity.id
_entity.type
_entity.pdbx_description
1 polymer ?
#
loop_
_entity_poly.entity_id
_entity_poly.type
_entity_poly.pdbx_seq_one_letter_code
_entity_poly.pdbx_strand_id
1 'polypeptide(L)'
;MLASSAQMSRDLAPGSEVRQTVKAHLLASQKLLVDSMYNLAPLLDCMLSTELLSQDNYHEIKAEKTPQNRARKLLEIVQAQMDESEARRFLECLKECKQQYPRLRNWLSSETGILSGQTDMSFQTGSSSTERRLQAQFYSLCGRLGSSVLPISLALFSSSTLTQFDLERIQAAPTPTQQTQTLLCICLTKGESACRSFYEALHNEDEQLAEDMNVTSMVEGLSISSKARSESSNVPIAVEETRDTAEGHLPYSGVLRKVKAQLSVGEGDEARLNICELGVAVGLPRRTTKESLLEGVGIEDSSQLEALVSLFMEKTQDADRLVSRVAELDIQKVRLSERGCLSLKLLQEAEAILRSGCHSHLHKWDHLHDQDHLHGLDQLHVTDCREQCRVWTVFSFLLWDCLVEALEEPELKPSGDSKGRSLTGALQCLRGCERVEADLLQELELCWEEGGAENLLQSIRVLAQILRDLYPFQDHFKLSGPSVEGLYSCRFSRIHRVTSFQGISARMIKKALNSVGPVSSHRDLTHRAQQYRDLCLQIARLLNTVQLERSSGELTNAPITNIIQHICLTLSKPSFNSRAFNAGIRHRLLTLTEFIPTQLCLGTLMQLHQETLSELQLYLQRGEHHNFQFDPQSVQILGPARLLSVSSARGPTAIDNGVEEDFRFVASEATSFLVRLRCLGYEEIKGFFEVSEPRCFLASQLGENGHHAIRWLGDVLAEEENKIWIREGGTGWREELETVARRHSIQLCNEGCLFRVTTSQEECEVKFMYRAGRLWATAQKDCEVL
;
A
#
# COMPACT_ATOMS: atom_id res chain seq x y z
N MET A 1 63.79 1.11 -27.96
CA MET A 1 63.56 1.43 -29.39
C MET A 1 63.03 0.17 -30.08
N LEU A 2 61.90 0.29 -30.79
CA LEU A 2 61.47 -0.40 -32.03
C LEU A 2 61.70 -1.93 -32.15
N ALA A 3 60.87 -2.78 -32.74
CA ALA A 3 59.48 -2.86 -33.22
C ALA A 3 59.37 -4.25 -33.91
N SER A 4 58.14 -4.74 -34.13
CA SER A 4 57.74 -5.75 -35.15
C SER A 4 58.05 -7.23 -34.84
N SER A 5 57.05 -8.08 -34.52
CA SER A 5 56.01 -8.67 -35.40
C SER A 5 56.54 -9.69 -36.42
N ALA A 6 56.18 -10.96 -36.20
CA ALA A 6 55.85 -11.93 -37.25
C ALA A 6 54.93 -13.02 -36.67
N GLN A 7 53.66 -12.95 -37.05
CA GLN A 7 52.61 -13.95 -36.88
C GLN A 7 52.48 -14.72 -38.19
N MET A 8 52.23 -16.04 -38.14
CA MET A 8 51.62 -16.96 -39.13
C MET A 8 52.19 -18.38 -38.89
N SER A 9 51.45 -19.48 -38.86
CA SER A 9 50.09 -19.77 -39.32
C SER A 9 49.49 -20.97 -38.58
N ARG A 10 48.16 -21.00 -38.58
CA ARG A 10 47.23 -22.08 -38.20
C ARG A 10 47.44 -23.35 -39.03
N ASP A 11 47.03 -24.49 -38.47
CA ASP A 11 46.06 -25.36 -39.15
C ASP A 11 45.10 -26.02 -38.15
N LEU A 12 43.83 -26.12 -38.59
CA LEU A 12 42.63 -26.54 -37.87
C LEU A 12 42.37 -28.04 -37.97
N ALA A 13 41.77 -28.63 -36.93
CA ALA A 13 40.73 -29.65 -37.07
C ALA A 13 39.75 -29.57 -35.88
N PRO A 14 38.42 -29.44 -36.10
CA PRO A 14 37.41 -29.44 -35.04
C PRO A 14 36.77 -30.84 -34.88
N GLY A 15 36.57 -31.28 -33.64
CA GLY A 15 35.72 -32.44 -33.32
C GLY A 15 36.39 -33.50 -32.45
N SER A 16 36.24 -33.37 -31.13
CA SER A 16 36.34 -34.51 -30.20
C SER A 16 35.27 -34.32 -29.13
N GLU A 17 34.14 -34.99 -29.30
CA GLU A 17 33.11 -35.14 -28.27
C GLU A 17 33.75 -35.75 -27.02
N VAL A 18 33.78 -35.01 -25.92
CA VAL A 18 34.19 -35.55 -24.62
C VAL A 18 33.07 -36.46 -24.12
N ARG A 19 33.22 -37.77 -24.30
CA ARG A 19 32.33 -38.76 -23.66
C ARG A 19 32.37 -38.55 -22.15
N GLN A 20 31.24 -38.18 -21.57
CA GLN A 20 31.09 -37.96 -20.14
C GLN A 20 31.28 -39.29 -19.39
N THR A 21 32.25 -39.35 -18.48
CA THR A 21 32.51 -40.57 -17.70
C THR A 21 31.50 -40.70 -16.55
N VAL A 22 31.28 -41.92 -16.04
CA VAL A 22 30.22 -42.15 -15.04
C VAL A 22 30.55 -41.45 -13.74
N LYS A 23 31.82 -41.35 -13.37
CA LYS A 23 32.23 -40.56 -12.21
C LYS A 23 31.96 -39.09 -12.35
N ALA A 24 32.18 -38.50 -13.53
CA ALA A 24 31.87 -37.09 -13.79
C ALA A 24 30.36 -36.83 -13.68
N HIS A 25 29.54 -37.80 -14.11
CA HIS A 25 28.09 -37.73 -13.98
C HIS A 25 27.61 -37.85 -12.52
N LEU A 26 28.22 -38.75 -11.74
CA LEU A 26 27.96 -38.90 -10.30
C LEU A 26 28.37 -37.64 -9.52
N LEU A 27 29.48 -36.99 -9.89
CA LEU A 27 29.91 -35.72 -9.29
C LEU A 27 28.94 -34.57 -9.60
N ALA A 28 28.55 -34.42 -10.87
CA ALA A 28 27.59 -33.40 -11.28
C ALA A 28 26.23 -33.58 -10.58
N SER A 29 25.88 -34.83 -10.24
CA SER A 29 24.62 -35.19 -9.58
C SER A 29 24.76 -35.37 -8.05
N GLN A 30 25.90 -35.00 -7.46
CA GLN A 30 26.23 -35.29 -6.06
C GLN A 30 25.21 -34.70 -5.08
N LYS A 31 24.75 -33.46 -5.30
CA LYS A 31 23.76 -32.81 -4.43
C LYS A 31 22.42 -33.57 -4.43
N LEU A 32 21.95 -33.97 -5.60
CA LEU A 32 20.73 -34.77 -5.76
C LEU A 32 20.86 -36.16 -5.12
N LEU A 33 22.00 -36.81 -5.28
CA LEU A 33 22.27 -38.15 -4.74
C LEU A 33 22.35 -38.13 -3.22
N VAL A 34 23.07 -37.18 -2.62
CA VAL A 34 23.17 -37.03 -1.16
C VAL A 34 21.81 -36.77 -0.50
N ASP A 35 20.96 -35.96 -1.14
CA ASP A 35 19.64 -35.63 -0.61
C ASP A 35 18.60 -36.76 -0.81
N SER A 36 18.90 -37.70 -1.72
CA SER A 36 17.98 -38.79 -2.06
C SER A 36 18.36 -40.14 -1.46
N MET A 37 19.63 -40.35 -1.09
CA MET A 37 20.15 -41.60 -0.50
C MET A 37 19.99 -41.61 1.03
N TYR A 38 18.77 -41.38 1.52
CA TYR A 38 18.47 -41.26 2.96
C TYR A 38 18.48 -42.61 3.71
N ASN A 39 18.38 -43.74 3.01
CA ASN A 39 18.48 -45.08 3.58
C ASN A 39 19.56 -45.90 2.86
N LEU A 40 20.81 -45.82 3.33
CA LEU A 40 21.97 -46.43 2.67
C LEU A 40 22.17 -47.91 2.98
N ALA A 41 21.52 -48.47 4.00
CA ALA A 41 21.78 -49.85 4.42
C ALA A 41 21.59 -50.90 3.30
N PRO A 42 20.49 -50.89 2.52
CA PRO A 42 20.29 -51.87 1.44
C PRO A 42 21.32 -51.74 0.32
N LEU A 43 21.74 -50.51 0.02
CA LEU A 43 22.73 -50.23 -1.01
C LEU A 43 24.13 -50.65 -0.55
N LEU A 44 24.50 -50.39 0.70
CA LEU A 44 25.78 -50.79 1.26
C LEU A 44 25.89 -52.32 1.37
N ASP A 45 24.80 -53.02 1.71
CA ASP A 45 24.78 -54.49 1.73
C ASP A 45 24.88 -55.07 0.30
N CYS A 46 24.25 -54.44 -0.69
CA CYS A 46 24.40 -54.76 -2.12
C CYS A 46 25.85 -54.53 -2.61
N MET A 47 26.49 -53.44 -2.19
CA MET A 47 27.88 -53.14 -2.54
C MET A 47 28.91 -54.06 -1.83
N LEU A 48 28.64 -54.48 -0.60
CA LEU A 48 29.48 -55.45 0.12
C LEU A 48 29.41 -56.85 -0.52
N SER A 49 28.21 -57.30 -0.88
CA SER A 49 27.99 -58.62 -1.52
C SER A 49 28.52 -58.70 -2.94
N THR A 50 28.70 -57.56 -3.62
CA THR A 50 29.32 -57.46 -4.95
C THR A 50 30.82 -57.18 -4.90
N GLU A 51 31.41 -57.19 -3.70
CA GLU A 51 32.83 -56.89 -3.40
C GLU A 51 33.30 -55.49 -3.85
N LEU A 52 32.36 -54.56 -4.10
CA LEU A 52 32.67 -53.16 -4.48
C LEU A 52 33.12 -52.31 -3.29
N LEU A 53 32.85 -52.75 -2.06
CA LEU A 53 33.19 -52.03 -0.85
C LEU A 53 33.94 -52.96 0.12
N SER A 54 35.04 -52.49 0.72
CA SER A 54 35.75 -53.24 1.76
C SER A 54 35.01 -53.17 3.10
N GLN A 55 35.30 -54.13 4.00
CA GLN A 55 34.74 -54.13 5.36
C GLN A 55 35.07 -52.83 6.12
N ASP A 56 36.27 -52.30 5.91
CA ASP A 56 36.74 -51.06 6.55
C ASP A 56 35.97 -49.84 6.03
N ASN A 57 35.77 -49.72 4.71
CA ASN A 57 34.97 -48.65 4.10
C ASN A 57 33.51 -48.68 4.58
N TYR A 58 32.95 -49.87 4.82
CA TYR A 58 31.59 -50.00 5.35
C TYR A 58 31.49 -49.46 6.78
N HIS A 59 32.48 -49.77 7.62
CA HIS A 59 32.52 -49.27 8.99
C HIS A 59 32.74 -47.76 9.05
N GLU A 60 33.58 -47.20 8.17
CA GLU A 60 33.76 -45.75 8.05
C GLU A 60 32.47 -45.02 7.66
N ILE A 61 31.76 -45.52 6.64
CA ILE A 61 30.48 -44.93 6.23
C ILE A 61 29.45 -45.05 7.35
N LYS A 62 29.41 -46.17 8.08
CA LYS A 62 28.44 -46.36 9.18
C LYS A 62 28.75 -45.49 10.41
N ALA A 63 30.02 -45.13 10.63
CA ALA A 63 30.44 -44.29 11.75
C ALA A 63 29.91 -42.85 11.65
N GLU A 64 29.58 -42.37 10.46
CA GLU A 64 29.01 -41.04 10.26
C GLU A 64 27.61 -40.91 10.89
N LYS A 65 27.32 -39.75 11.49
CA LYS A 65 26.15 -39.58 12.38
C LYS A 65 24.82 -39.39 11.64
N THR A 66 24.84 -38.80 10.45
CA THR A 66 23.62 -38.44 9.71
C THR A 66 23.58 -39.12 8.33
N PRO A 67 22.39 -39.54 7.84
CA PRO A 67 22.28 -40.23 6.55
C PRO A 67 22.89 -39.48 5.37
N GLN A 68 22.78 -38.14 5.35
CA GLN A 68 23.38 -37.29 4.31
C GLN A 68 24.91 -37.28 4.38
N ASN A 69 25.49 -37.28 5.58
CA ASN A 69 26.94 -37.39 5.73
C ASN A 69 27.44 -38.79 5.34
N ARG A 70 26.66 -39.84 5.65
CA ARG A 70 26.92 -41.20 5.16
C ARG A 70 26.89 -41.28 3.63
N ALA A 71 25.90 -40.67 2.99
CA ALA A 71 25.79 -40.63 1.52
C ALA A 71 26.95 -39.85 0.90
N ARG A 72 27.32 -38.72 1.49
CA ARG A 72 28.46 -37.91 1.03
C ARG A 72 29.77 -38.70 1.17
N LYS A 73 29.98 -39.38 2.29
CA LYS A 73 31.16 -40.22 2.52
C LYS A 73 31.24 -41.41 1.56
N LEU A 74 30.10 -42.05 1.27
CA LEU A 74 30.03 -43.11 0.26
C LEU A 74 30.41 -42.58 -1.13
N LEU A 75 29.85 -41.44 -1.56
CA LEU A 75 30.18 -40.85 -2.85
C LEU A 75 31.63 -40.36 -2.92
N GLU A 76 32.21 -39.89 -1.81
CA GLU A 76 33.64 -39.59 -1.71
C GLU A 76 34.49 -40.84 -1.94
N ILE A 77 34.13 -41.99 -1.35
CA ILE A 77 34.84 -43.26 -1.56
C ILE A 77 34.70 -43.75 -3.01
N VAL A 78 33.50 -43.66 -3.60
CA VAL A 78 33.27 -44.00 -5.02
C VAL A 78 34.13 -43.12 -5.94
N GLN A 79 34.31 -41.85 -5.60
CA GLN A 79 35.12 -40.94 -6.41
C GLN A 79 36.62 -41.15 -6.22
N ALA A 80 37.07 -41.34 -4.99
CA ALA A 80 38.49 -41.38 -4.64
C ALA A 80 39.13 -42.76 -4.80
N GLN A 81 38.38 -43.85 -4.59
CA GLN A 81 38.96 -45.20 -4.46
C GLN A 81 38.52 -46.18 -5.56
N MET A 82 37.35 -46.00 -6.17
CA MET A 82 36.88 -46.90 -7.23
C MET A 82 37.46 -46.51 -8.59
N ASP A 83 37.50 -47.39 -9.58
CA ASP A 83 37.77 -47.03 -10.98
C ASP A 83 36.46 -46.79 -11.79
N GLU A 84 36.55 -46.46 -13.07
CA GLU A 84 35.34 -46.21 -13.90
C GLU A 84 34.49 -47.46 -14.16
N SER A 85 35.08 -48.66 -14.08
CA SER A 85 34.35 -49.92 -14.22
C SER A 85 33.60 -50.25 -12.93
N GLU A 86 34.21 -49.97 -11.78
CA GLU A 86 33.62 -50.11 -10.45
C GLU A 86 32.55 -49.04 -10.20
N ALA A 87 32.75 -47.80 -10.65
CA ALA A 87 31.74 -46.74 -10.57
C ALA A 87 30.49 -47.03 -11.42
N ARG A 88 30.64 -47.75 -12.54
CA ARG A 88 29.51 -48.27 -13.32
C ARG A 88 28.75 -49.34 -12.57
N ARG A 89 29.47 -50.29 -11.95
CA ARG A 89 28.85 -51.33 -11.12
C ARG A 89 28.17 -50.75 -9.88
N PHE A 90 28.71 -49.68 -9.30
CA PHE A 90 28.03 -48.90 -8.25
C PHE A 90 26.70 -48.32 -8.72
N LEU A 91 26.67 -47.72 -9.91
CA LEU A 91 25.46 -47.18 -10.51
C LEU A 91 24.43 -48.29 -10.82
N GLU A 92 24.88 -49.48 -11.19
CA GLU A 92 24.03 -50.67 -11.32
C GLU A 92 23.44 -51.10 -9.98
N CYS A 93 24.23 -51.19 -8.91
CA CYS A 93 23.73 -51.45 -7.55
C CYS A 93 22.68 -50.41 -7.11
N LEU A 94 22.88 -49.14 -7.47
CA LEU A 94 21.92 -48.05 -7.20
C LEU A 94 20.62 -48.23 -8.01
N LYS A 95 20.72 -48.74 -9.25
CA LYS A 95 19.56 -49.09 -10.10
C LYS A 95 18.80 -50.31 -9.58
N GLU A 96 19.49 -51.33 -9.06
CA GLU A 96 18.84 -52.47 -8.40
C GLU A 96 18.09 -52.03 -7.14
N CYS A 97 18.65 -51.06 -6.41
CA CYS A 97 18.01 -50.46 -5.25
C CYS A 97 16.98 -49.35 -5.58
N LYS A 98 16.64 -49.10 -6.87
CA LYS A 98 15.80 -47.95 -7.30
C LYS A 98 14.42 -47.85 -6.63
N GLN A 99 13.88 -48.99 -6.18
CA GLN A 99 12.57 -48.98 -5.50
C GLN A 99 12.63 -48.28 -4.14
N GLN A 100 13.80 -48.29 -3.48
CA GLN A 100 14.07 -47.65 -2.19
C GLN A 100 14.32 -46.14 -2.31
N TYR A 101 14.57 -45.62 -3.52
CA TYR A 101 14.86 -44.20 -3.77
C TYR A 101 13.90 -43.59 -4.82
N PRO A 102 12.62 -43.34 -4.48
CA PRO A 102 11.63 -42.83 -5.42
C PRO A 102 12.03 -41.51 -6.10
N ARG A 103 12.76 -40.65 -5.38
CA ARG A 103 13.29 -39.35 -5.85
C ARG A 103 14.33 -39.50 -6.96
N LEU A 104 15.02 -40.63 -7.04
CA LEU A 104 16.01 -40.91 -8.08
C LEU A 104 15.41 -41.63 -9.28
N ARG A 105 14.11 -41.99 -9.29
CA ARG A 105 13.52 -42.79 -10.37
C ARG A 105 13.60 -42.09 -11.72
N ASN A 106 13.27 -40.80 -11.78
CA ASN A 106 13.30 -40.06 -13.05
C ASN A 106 14.74 -39.85 -13.53
N TRP A 107 15.68 -39.62 -12.61
CA TRP A 107 17.12 -39.48 -12.90
C TRP A 107 17.74 -40.80 -13.37
N LEU A 108 17.44 -41.92 -12.71
CA LEU A 108 17.88 -43.26 -13.09
C LEU A 108 17.22 -43.77 -14.39
N SER A 109 16.04 -43.23 -14.74
CA SER A 109 15.27 -43.63 -15.95
C SER A 109 15.56 -42.76 -17.18
N SER A 110 16.15 -41.58 -17.02
CA SER A 110 16.54 -40.70 -18.14
C SER A 110 17.84 -41.13 -18.82
N GLU A 111 18.60 -42.03 -18.21
CA GLU A 111 19.85 -42.57 -18.77
C GLU A 111 19.69 -43.72 -19.78
N THR A 112 18.48 -44.25 -20.02
CA THR A 112 18.30 -45.21 -21.13
C THR A 112 18.62 -44.60 -22.49
N GLY A 113 18.66 -43.26 -22.61
CA GLY A 113 19.06 -42.55 -23.82
C GLY A 113 20.57 -42.42 -24.06
N ILE A 114 21.43 -42.68 -23.07
CA ILE A 114 22.90 -42.55 -23.23
C ILE A 114 23.55 -43.90 -23.57
N LEU A 115 22.86 -45.02 -23.34
CA LEU A 115 23.39 -46.38 -23.59
C LEU A 115 22.85 -47.06 -24.86
N SER A 116 21.85 -46.51 -25.55
CA SER A 116 21.43 -47.02 -26.86
C SER A 116 21.39 -45.90 -27.89
N GLY A 117 22.50 -45.74 -28.63
CA GLY A 117 22.53 -44.86 -29.79
C GLY A 117 21.63 -45.42 -30.89
N GLN A 118 20.44 -44.83 -31.08
CA GLN A 118 19.69 -44.87 -32.34
C GLN A 118 18.64 -43.75 -32.38
N THR A 119 18.74 -42.95 -33.43
CA THR A 119 17.80 -41.91 -33.88
C THR A 119 16.45 -42.52 -34.26
N ASP A 120 15.34 -41.92 -33.83
CA ASP A 120 14.28 -41.44 -34.74
C ASP A 120 13.12 -40.69 -34.05
N MET A 121 12.88 -39.50 -34.59
CA MET A 121 11.62 -38.82 -34.93
C MET A 121 10.42 -38.73 -33.94
N SER A 122 10.12 -37.45 -33.66
CA SER A 122 8.81 -36.80 -33.57
C SER A 122 7.98 -36.94 -32.28
N PHE A 123 7.96 -35.87 -31.49
CA PHE A 123 6.73 -35.24 -31.01
C PHE A 123 6.93 -33.72 -30.94
N GLN A 124 6.00 -32.98 -31.55
CA GLN A 124 5.92 -31.53 -31.52
C GLN A 124 5.61 -31.02 -30.10
N THR A 125 6.39 -30.07 -29.59
CA THR A 125 5.92 -29.04 -28.66
C THR A 125 6.34 -27.68 -29.19
N GLY A 126 5.35 -26.96 -29.73
CA GLY A 126 5.50 -25.56 -30.05
C GLY A 126 5.58 -24.76 -28.75
N SER A 127 6.78 -24.33 -28.39
CA SER A 127 6.97 -23.34 -27.33
C SER A 127 6.31 -22.02 -27.77
N SER A 128 5.29 -21.62 -27.05
CA SER A 128 4.56 -20.37 -27.20
C SER A 128 5.38 -19.20 -26.62
N SER A 129 5.02 -17.98 -27.03
CA SER A 129 5.85 -16.79 -26.85
C SER A 129 6.09 -16.37 -25.40
N THR A 130 5.24 -16.76 -24.44
CA THR A 130 5.40 -16.32 -23.04
C THR A 130 6.29 -17.25 -22.21
N GLU A 131 6.31 -18.57 -22.47
CA GLU A 131 7.32 -19.47 -21.89
C GLU A 131 8.75 -19.06 -22.27
N ARG A 132 8.99 -18.76 -23.56
CA ARG A 132 10.31 -18.27 -24.03
C ARG A 132 10.68 -16.92 -23.41
N ARG A 133 9.69 -16.04 -23.23
CA ARG A 133 9.89 -14.73 -22.57
C ARG A 133 10.28 -14.90 -21.10
N LEU A 134 9.59 -15.79 -20.37
CA LEU A 134 9.89 -16.07 -18.97
C LEU A 134 11.27 -16.72 -18.80
N GLN A 135 11.68 -17.58 -19.74
CA GLN A 135 13.03 -18.17 -19.78
C GLN A 135 14.11 -17.10 -20.01
N ALA A 136 13.90 -16.18 -20.96
CA ALA A 136 14.85 -15.11 -21.24
C ALA A 136 15.01 -14.14 -20.05
N GLN A 137 13.92 -13.89 -19.32
CA GLN A 137 13.88 -12.94 -18.20
C GLN A 137 14.16 -13.57 -16.84
N PHE A 138 14.41 -14.88 -16.79
CA PHE A 138 14.47 -15.67 -15.56
C PHE A 138 15.41 -15.06 -14.51
N TYR A 139 16.66 -14.75 -14.89
CA TYR A 139 17.65 -14.22 -13.97
C TYR A 139 17.41 -12.76 -13.56
N SER A 140 16.84 -11.95 -14.46
CA SER A 140 16.42 -10.57 -14.17
C SER A 140 15.29 -10.57 -13.13
N LEU A 141 14.27 -11.41 -13.34
CA LEU A 141 13.15 -11.57 -12.42
C LEU A 141 13.60 -12.09 -11.05
N CYS A 142 14.55 -13.03 -11.00
CA CYS A 142 15.15 -13.51 -9.75
C CYS A 142 15.78 -12.40 -8.89
N GLY A 143 16.34 -11.37 -9.52
CA GLY A 143 16.93 -10.23 -8.82
C GLY A 143 15.92 -9.13 -8.46
N ARG A 144 14.80 -9.03 -9.18
CA ARG A 144 13.88 -7.87 -9.09
C ARG A 144 12.57 -8.14 -8.35
N LEU A 145 12.07 -9.39 -8.35
CA LEU A 145 10.80 -9.75 -7.71
C LEU A 145 10.83 -9.53 -6.19
N GLY A 146 11.89 -9.96 -5.49
CA GLY A 146 12.07 -9.73 -4.04
C GLY A 146 10.83 -10.10 -3.20
N SER A 147 10.30 -9.13 -2.46
CA SER A 147 9.06 -9.26 -1.65
C SER A 147 7.79 -9.62 -2.44
N SER A 148 7.71 -9.32 -3.74
CA SER A 148 6.52 -9.55 -4.57
C SER A 148 6.27 -11.04 -4.87
N VAL A 149 7.22 -11.92 -4.58
CA VAL A 149 7.11 -13.38 -4.82
C VAL A 149 5.94 -13.99 -4.08
N LEU A 150 5.74 -13.63 -2.81
CA LEU A 150 4.70 -14.21 -1.97
C LEU A 150 3.29 -13.77 -2.41
N PRO A 151 3.02 -12.47 -2.61
CA PRO A 151 1.75 -12.01 -3.20
C PRO A 151 1.43 -12.66 -4.55
N ILE A 152 2.40 -12.70 -5.47
CA ILE A 152 2.21 -13.34 -6.79
C ILE A 152 1.94 -14.85 -6.63
N SER A 153 2.63 -15.53 -5.71
CA SER A 153 2.38 -16.94 -5.43
C SER A 153 0.98 -17.17 -4.85
N LEU A 154 0.49 -16.26 -4.01
CA LEU A 154 -0.87 -16.33 -3.46
C LEU A 154 -1.94 -16.05 -4.52
N ALA A 155 -1.71 -15.10 -5.43
CA ALA A 155 -2.58 -14.83 -6.57
C ALA A 155 -2.63 -16.01 -7.57
N LEU A 156 -1.49 -16.65 -7.78
CA LEU A 156 -1.42 -17.86 -8.61
C LEU A 156 -2.05 -19.08 -7.92
N PHE A 157 -2.03 -19.13 -6.59
CA PHE A 157 -2.74 -20.15 -5.83
C PHE A 157 -4.26 -19.92 -5.85
N SER A 158 -4.71 -18.67 -5.67
CA SER A 158 -6.15 -18.33 -5.70
C SER A 158 -6.77 -18.55 -7.08
N SER A 159 -6.01 -18.35 -8.16
CA SER A 159 -6.39 -18.72 -9.53
C SER A 159 -6.25 -20.23 -9.84
N SER A 160 -5.93 -21.07 -8.86
CA SER A 160 -5.68 -22.52 -8.99
C SER A 160 -4.53 -22.89 -9.93
N THR A 161 -3.67 -21.93 -10.27
CA THR A 161 -2.46 -22.14 -11.09
C THR A 161 -1.35 -22.83 -10.29
N LEU A 162 -1.21 -22.48 -9.00
CA LEU A 162 -0.34 -23.17 -8.04
C LEU A 162 -1.16 -24.12 -7.16
N THR A 163 -0.55 -25.23 -6.75
CA THR A 163 -1.14 -26.13 -5.74
C THR A 163 -0.68 -25.73 -4.35
N GLN A 164 -1.35 -26.25 -3.32
CA GLN A 164 -0.95 -26.04 -1.91
C GLN A 164 0.50 -26.49 -1.67
N PHE A 165 0.91 -27.59 -2.31
CA PHE A 165 2.28 -28.11 -2.24
C PHE A 165 3.30 -27.18 -2.93
N ASP A 166 2.92 -26.53 -4.03
CA ASP A 166 3.77 -25.56 -4.71
C ASP A 166 3.97 -24.30 -3.86
N LEU A 167 2.89 -23.81 -3.24
CA LEU A 167 2.91 -22.65 -2.36
C LEU A 167 3.77 -22.89 -1.12
N GLU A 168 3.63 -24.06 -0.47
CA GLU A 168 4.46 -24.48 0.67
C GLU A 168 5.95 -24.59 0.29
N ARG A 169 6.25 -25.09 -0.92
CA ARG A 169 7.63 -25.16 -1.43
C ARG A 169 8.24 -23.79 -1.71
N ILE A 170 7.44 -22.85 -2.22
CA ILE A 170 7.89 -21.47 -2.43
C ILE A 170 8.14 -20.80 -1.08
N GLN A 171 7.22 -20.92 -0.12
CA GLN A 171 7.36 -20.35 1.23
C GLN A 171 8.51 -20.98 2.03
N ALA A 172 8.79 -22.27 1.84
CA ALA A 172 9.87 -22.97 2.51
C ALA A 172 11.28 -22.62 2.00
N ALA A 173 11.40 -21.87 0.89
CA ALA A 173 12.70 -21.45 0.41
C ALA A 173 13.26 -20.31 1.29
N PRO A 174 14.53 -20.38 1.73
CA PRO A 174 15.06 -19.54 2.82
C PRO A 174 15.38 -18.10 2.42
N THR A 175 15.44 -17.77 1.12
CA THR A 175 15.73 -16.40 0.66
C THR A 175 14.76 -15.97 -0.46
N PRO A 176 14.38 -14.68 -0.55
CA PRO A 176 13.45 -14.17 -1.57
C PRO A 176 13.88 -14.51 -3.02
N THR A 177 15.18 -14.51 -3.30
CA THR A 177 15.73 -14.95 -4.59
C THR A 177 15.47 -16.43 -4.86
N GLN A 178 15.60 -17.30 -3.86
CA GLN A 178 15.30 -18.73 -3.99
C GLN A 178 13.80 -19.02 -4.05
N GLN A 179 12.99 -18.23 -3.34
CA GLN A 179 11.53 -18.27 -3.46
C GLN A 179 11.11 -17.89 -4.89
N THR A 180 11.72 -16.82 -5.43
CA THR A 180 11.52 -16.37 -6.82
C THR A 180 11.89 -17.47 -7.82
N GLN A 181 13.09 -18.04 -7.69
CA GLN A 181 13.56 -19.12 -8.55
C GLN A 181 12.61 -20.32 -8.51
N THR A 182 12.13 -20.68 -7.32
CA THR A 182 11.20 -21.78 -7.13
C THR A 182 9.86 -21.50 -7.82
N LEU A 183 9.31 -20.29 -7.65
CA LEU A 183 8.09 -19.84 -8.32
C LEU A 183 8.22 -19.87 -9.85
N LEU A 184 9.25 -19.22 -10.41
CA LEU A 184 9.46 -19.15 -11.86
C LEU A 184 9.69 -20.54 -12.48
N CYS A 185 10.44 -21.42 -11.80
CA CYS A 185 10.62 -22.80 -12.22
C CYS A 185 9.29 -23.57 -12.24
N ILE A 186 8.41 -23.36 -11.25
CA ILE A 186 7.09 -24.01 -11.22
C ILE A 186 6.22 -23.51 -12.38
N CYS A 187 6.20 -22.20 -12.65
CA CYS A 187 5.49 -21.63 -13.80
C CYS A 187 5.98 -22.18 -15.14
N LEU A 188 7.31 -22.29 -15.33
CA LEU A 188 7.90 -22.89 -16.53
C LEU A 188 7.60 -24.39 -16.65
N THR A 189 7.54 -25.11 -15.53
CA THR A 189 7.24 -26.56 -15.52
C THR A 189 5.77 -26.84 -15.81
N LYS A 190 4.87 -25.95 -15.38
CA LYS A 190 3.41 -26.05 -15.62
C LYS A 190 2.99 -25.54 -17.00
N GLY A 191 3.87 -24.85 -17.71
CA GLY A 191 3.72 -24.45 -19.10
C GLY A 191 3.03 -23.10 -19.31
N GLU A 192 2.66 -22.82 -20.56
CA GLU A 192 2.26 -21.51 -21.08
C GLU A 192 1.11 -20.85 -20.32
N SER A 193 0.10 -21.62 -19.90
CA SER A 193 -1.01 -21.06 -19.12
C SER A 193 -0.52 -20.51 -17.78
N ALA A 194 0.40 -21.22 -17.11
CA ALA A 194 0.98 -20.77 -15.85
C ALA A 194 1.96 -19.61 -16.04
N CYS A 195 2.69 -19.57 -17.17
CA CYS A 195 3.54 -18.43 -17.52
C CYS A 195 2.71 -17.16 -17.82
N ARG A 196 1.57 -17.30 -18.51
CA ARG A 196 0.64 -16.19 -18.76
C ARG A 196 0.02 -15.67 -17.47
N SER A 197 -0.52 -16.57 -16.64
CA SER A 197 -1.07 -16.20 -15.33
C SER A 197 -0.01 -15.58 -14.43
N PHE A 198 1.26 -16.00 -14.55
CA PHE A 198 2.36 -15.34 -13.84
C PHE A 198 2.56 -13.89 -14.29
N TYR A 199 2.57 -13.60 -15.60
CA TYR A 199 2.70 -12.22 -16.08
C TYR A 199 1.47 -11.37 -15.77
N GLU A 200 0.28 -11.97 -15.74
CA GLU A 200 -0.96 -11.31 -15.31
C GLU A 200 -0.92 -10.99 -13.82
N ALA A 201 -0.53 -11.95 -12.97
CA ALA A 201 -0.31 -11.73 -11.55
C ALA A 201 0.82 -10.72 -11.29
N LEU A 202 1.90 -10.76 -12.08
CA LEU A 202 2.99 -9.79 -12.01
C LEU A 202 2.51 -8.39 -12.41
N HIS A 203 1.69 -8.25 -13.44
CA HIS A 203 1.16 -6.95 -13.86
C HIS A 203 0.21 -6.36 -12.81
N ASN A 204 -0.57 -7.21 -12.14
CA ASN A 204 -1.46 -6.79 -11.05
C ASN A 204 -0.70 -6.43 -9.76
N GLU A 205 0.40 -7.12 -9.45
CA GLU A 205 1.17 -6.93 -8.21
C GLU A 205 2.33 -5.91 -8.36
N ASP A 206 2.94 -5.84 -9.53
CA ASP A 206 4.09 -4.99 -9.87
C ASP A 206 4.05 -4.61 -11.37
N GLU A 207 3.08 -3.74 -11.69
CA GLU A 207 2.82 -3.24 -13.04
C GLU A 207 4.08 -2.72 -13.73
N GLN A 208 4.98 -2.08 -12.98
CA GLN A 208 6.20 -1.50 -13.51
C GLN A 208 7.27 -2.53 -13.83
N LEU A 209 7.46 -3.55 -12.98
CA LEU A 209 8.34 -4.67 -13.33
C LEU A 209 7.81 -5.40 -14.57
N ALA A 210 6.49 -5.56 -14.71
CA ALA A 210 5.87 -6.15 -15.89
C ALA A 210 6.13 -5.32 -17.16
N GLU A 211 6.00 -4.00 -17.10
CA GLU A 211 6.29 -3.08 -18.21
C GLU A 211 7.80 -3.07 -18.58
N ASP A 212 8.70 -3.01 -17.61
CA ASP A 212 10.15 -3.03 -17.83
C ASP A 212 10.63 -4.32 -18.50
N MET A 213 10.02 -5.44 -18.10
CA MET A 213 10.26 -6.75 -18.72
C MET A 213 9.73 -6.79 -20.16
N ASN A 214 8.64 -6.08 -20.49
CA ASN A 214 8.16 -6.01 -21.87
C ASN A 214 9.08 -5.19 -22.79
N VAL A 215 9.64 -4.07 -22.30
CA VAL A 215 10.55 -3.19 -23.08
C VAL A 215 11.89 -3.87 -23.40
N THR A 216 12.47 -4.62 -22.45
CA THR A 216 13.73 -5.35 -22.68
C THR A 216 13.61 -6.41 -23.78
N SER A 217 12.41 -6.98 -24.00
CA SER A 217 12.17 -7.95 -25.07
C SER A 217 12.13 -7.34 -26.49
N MET A 218 11.82 -6.04 -26.62
CA MET A 218 11.82 -5.35 -27.92
C MET A 218 13.21 -4.92 -28.37
N VAL A 219 14.12 -4.67 -27.42
CA VAL A 219 15.49 -4.22 -27.71
C VAL A 219 16.37 -5.35 -28.25
N GLU A 220 16.07 -6.62 -27.94
CA GLU A 220 16.79 -7.77 -28.50
C GLU A 220 16.36 -8.15 -29.94
N GLY A 221 15.29 -7.54 -30.47
CA GLY A 221 14.82 -7.75 -31.85
C GLY A 221 15.49 -6.87 -32.92
N LEU A 222 16.32 -5.90 -32.53
CA LEU A 222 16.99 -4.97 -33.44
C LEU A 222 18.49 -4.93 -33.17
N SER A 223 19.20 -5.99 -33.55
CA SER A 223 20.65 -5.94 -33.70
C SER A 223 21.02 -6.06 -35.18
N ILE A 224 21.63 -5.00 -35.71
CA ILE A 224 22.81 -4.94 -36.61
C ILE A 224 22.69 -3.72 -37.54
N SER A 225 23.39 -2.63 -37.17
CA SER A 225 24.13 -1.82 -38.15
C SER A 225 25.39 -1.24 -37.53
N SER A 226 26.45 -2.04 -37.66
CA SER A 226 27.84 -1.70 -37.96
C SER A 226 28.49 -0.40 -37.42
N LYS A 227 29.62 -0.64 -36.74
CA LYS A 227 30.83 0.20 -36.54
C LYS A 227 30.84 1.17 -35.35
N ALA A 228 31.41 0.72 -34.23
CA ALA A 228 32.74 1.16 -33.78
C ALA A 228 33.30 0.21 -32.70
N ARG A 229 34.51 -0.29 -32.94
CA ARG A 229 35.48 -0.84 -31.96
C ARG A 229 35.74 0.23 -30.89
N SER A 230 36.16 0.03 -29.65
CA SER A 230 36.76 -1.05 -28.84
C SER A 230 36.81 -0.43 -27.43
N GLU A 231 36.64 -1.16 -26.34
CA GLU A 231 37.77 -1.61 -25.53
C GLU A 231 37.26 -2.52 -24.41
N SER A 232 38.00 -3.61 -24.23
CA SER A 232 37.94 -4.53 -23.10
C SER A 232 38.33 -3.84 -21.79
N SER A 233 37.62 -4.10 -20.69
CA SER A 233 38.30 -4.28 -19.40
C SER A 233 37.45 -5.06 -18.42
N ASN A 234 38.10 -6.06 -17.82
CA ASN A 234 37.58 -7.01 -16.85
C ASN A 234 37.14 -6.31 -15.56
N VAL A 235 36.04 -6.77 -14.95
CA VAL A 235 35.73 -6.51 -13.53
C VAL A 235 36.06 -7.79 -12.75
N PRO A 236 36.98 -7.76 -11.76
CA PRO A 236 37.20 -8.88 -10.88
C PRO A 236 36.10 -8.94 -9.83
N ILE A 237 35.66 -10.16 -9.56
CA ILE A 237 34.83 -10.55 -8.42
C ILE A 237 35.67 -10.33 -7.15
N ALA A 238 35.17 -9.53 -6.21
CA ALA A 238 35.62 -9.51 -4.82
C ALA A 238 34.42 -9.76 -3.91
N VAL A 239 34.52 -10.84 -3.17
CA VAL A 239 33.64 -11.22 -2.05
C VAL A 239 34.19 -10.51 -0.82
N GLU A 240 33.36 -9.74 -0.12
CA GLU A 240 33.66 -9.32 1.25
C GLU A 240 32.39 -9.46 2.11
N GLU A 241 32.41 -10.45 2.99
CA GLU A 241 31.60 -10.49 4.21
C GLU A 241 32.16 -9.46 5.19
N THR A 242 31.32 -8.63 5.83
CA THR A 242 31.53 -8.25 7.24
C THR A 242 30.28 -7.62 7.85
N ARG A 243 30.00 -8.04 9.08
CA ARG A 243 29.17 -7.34 10.08
C ARG A 243 29.95 -6.18 10.71
N ASP A 244 29.17 -5.20 11.16
CA ASP A 244 29.37 -4.22 12.23
C ASP A 244 30.23 -2.95 12.05
N THR A 245 29.52 -1.84 12.31
CA THR A 245 29.90 -0.51 12.85
C THR A 245 30.40 0.62 11.94
N ALA A 246 29.63 1.72 12.06
CA ALA A 246 30.00 3.14 12.01
C ALA A 246 30.21 3.82 10.64
N GLU A 247 29.33 4.81 10.40
CA GLU A 247 29.46 6.00 9.55
C GLU A 247 30.42 5.92 8.36
N GLY A 248 29.88 5.79 7.14
CA GLY A 248 30.69 5.97 5.94
C GLY A 248 30.02 5.57 4.64
N HIS A 249 29.25 6.48 4.06
CA HIS A 249 28.85 6.53 2.65
C HIS A 249 27.96 5.40 2.10
N LEU A 250 26.65 5.64 2.12
CA LEU A 250 25.71 4.92 1.27
C LEU A 250 26.09 5.09 -0.22
N PRO A 251 26.03 4.01 -1.02
CA PRO A 251 26.41 4.02 -2.45
C PRO A 251 25.59 4.97 -3.33
N TYR A 252 24.47 5.52 -2.81
CA TYR A 252 23.52 6.35 -3.56
C TYR A 252 23.42 7.80 -3.07
N SER A 253 24.39 8.29 -2.28
CA SER A 253 24.39 9.64 -1.69
C SER A 253 24.20 10.79 -2.70
N GLY A 254 24.66 10.63 -3.94
CA GLY A 254 24.47 11.60 -5.02
C GLY A 254 23.02 11.69 -5.50
N VAL A 255 22.32 10.55 -5.59
CA VAL A 255 20.91 10.47 -5.99
C VAL A 255 20.01 11.02 -4.89
N LEU A 256 20.26 10.59 -3.65
CA LEU A 256 19.53 11.07 -2.48
C LEU A 256 19.60 12.60 -2.34
N ARG A 257 20.76 13.22 -2.59
CA ARG A 257 20.91 14.68 -2.56
C ARG A 257 20.07 15.37 -3.63
N LYS A 258 19.99 14.81 -4.84
CA LYS A 258 19.15 15.36 -5.93
C LYS A 258 17.65 15.27 -5.56
N VAL A 259 17.22 14.12 -5.07
CA VAL A 259 15.83 13.88 -4.64
C VAL A 259 15.44 14.81 -3.48
N LYS A 260 16.28 14.92 -2.44
CA LYS A 260 16.07 15.85 -1.32
C LYS A 260 15.94 17.30 -1.80
N ALA A 261 16.79 17.73 -2.74
CA ALA A 261 16.73 19.08 -3.30
C ALA A 261 15.44 19.33 -4.10
N GLN A 262 14.98 18.38 -4.91
CA GLN A 262 13.73 18.48 -5.67
C GLN A 262 12.50 18.55 -4.75
N LEU A 263 12.49 17.74 -3.68
CA LEU A 263 11.40 17.70 -2.71
C LEU A 263 11.49 18.80 -1.63
N SER A 264 12.53 19.63 -1.67
CA SER A 264 12.81 20.67 -0.66
C SER A 264 12.91 20.11 0.77
N VAL A 265 13.45 18.90 0.94
CA VAL A 265 13.65 18.28 2.25
C VAL A 265 15.02 18.68 2.81
N GLY A 266 15.00 19.34 3.97
CA GLY A 266 16.21 19.71 4.72
C GLY A 266 16.81 18.56 5.52
N GLU A 267 17.93 18.82 6.19
CA GLU A 267 18.58 17.86 7.12
C GLU A 267 17.94 17.83 8.52
N GLY A 268 16.75 18.41 8.68
CA GLY A 268 16.06 18.49 9.98
C GLY A 268 15.11 17.32 10.24
N ASP A 269 14.59 17.26 11.47
CA ASP A 269 13.65 16.23 11.95
C ASP A 269 12.21 16.49 11.48
N GLU A 270 12.03 17.12 10.32
CA GLU A 270 10.70 17.49 9.84
C GLU A 270 10.00 16.29 9.18
N ALA A 271 8.72 16.14 9.50
CA ALA A 271 7.85 15.12 8.93
C ALA A 271 6.68 15.81 8.20
N ARG A 272 6.86 16.09 6.90
CA ARG A 272 5.95 16.87 6.05
C ARG A 272 5.42 16.12 4.84
N LEU A 273 5.99 14.96 4.50
CA LEU A 273 5.65 14.20 3.29
C LEU A 273 5.12 12.80 3.60
N ASN A 274 4.08 12.35 2.91
CA ASN A 274 3.73 10.93 2.89
C ASN A 274 4.71 10.19 1.96
N ILE A 275 5.79 9.66 2.54
CA ILE A 275 6.85 8.96 1.81
C ILE A 275 6.38 7.63 1.22
N CYS A 276 5.38 6.99 1.83
CA CYS A 276 4.76 5.80 1.26
C CYS A 276 4.04 6.12 -0.06
N GLU A 277 3.22 7.18 -0.09
CA GLU A 277 2.58 7.67 -1.33
C GLU A 277 3.59 8.16 -2.37
N LEU A 278 4.69 8.79 -1.92
CA LEU A 278 5.79 9.15 -2.81
C LEU A 278 6.39 7.90 -3.47
N GLY A 279 6.62 6.83 -2.71
CA GLY A 279 7.14 5.57 -3.23
C GLY A 279 6.23 4.95 -4.28
N VAL A 280 4.91 4.95 -4.02
CA VAL A 280 3.90 4.53 -5.00
C VAL A 280 3.95 5.39 -6.26
N ALA A 281 4.01 6.71 -6.10
CA ALA A 281 4.00 7.64 -7.22
C ALA A 281 5.27 7.58 -8.09
N VAL A 282 6.43 7.27 -7.52
CA VAL A 282 7.65 6.99 -8.30
C VAL A 282 7.69 5.57 -8.86
N GLY A 283 6.75 4.72 -8.46
CA GLY A 283 6.49 3.44 -9.10
C GLY A 283 6.76 2.17 -8.31
N LEU A 284 6.99 2.28 -7.00
CA LEU A 284 7.19 1.12 -6.15
C LEU A 284 5.85 0.57 -5.64
N PRO A 285 5.73 -0.76 -5.44
CA PRO A 285 4.55 -1.33 -4.79
C PRO A 285 4.33 -0.73 -3.40
N ARG A 286 3.09 -0.33 -3.09
CA ARG A 286 2.72 0.29 -1.81
C ARG A 286 3.14 -0.59 -0.63
N ARG A 287 2.86 -1.90 -0.71
CA ARG A 287 3.18 -2.87 0.33
C ARG A 287 4.69 -2.91 0.63
N THR A 288 5.51 -3.04 -0.41
CA THR A 288 6.98 -3.10 -0.27
C THR A 288 7.55 -1.81 0.28
N THR A 289 7.03 -0.67 -0.19
CA THR A 289 7.43 0.64 0.33
C THR A 289 7.11 0.76 1.81
N LYS A 290 5.87 0.42 2.19
CA LYS A 290 5.40 0.44 3.58
C LYS A 290 6.25 -0.44 4.48
N GLU A 291 6.45 -1.71 4.12
CA GLU A 291 7.28 -2.67 4.89
C GLU A 291 8.69 -2.10 5.11
N SER A 292 9.33 -1.57 4.06
CA SER A 292 10.66 -0.93 4.18
C SER A 292 10.68 0.28 5.12
N LEU A 293 9.61 1.10 5.14
CA LEU A 293 9.51 2.26 6.04
C LEU A 293 9.21 1.88 7.50
N LEU A 294 8.65 0.69 7.74
CA LEU A 294 8.37 0.19 9.09
C LEU A 294 9.57 -0.57 9.71
N GLU A 295 10.54 -0.99 8.90
CA GLU A 295 11.74 -1.72 9.33
C GLU A 295 12.81 -0.81 9.97
N GLY A 296 12.56 -0.34 11.19
CA GLY A 296 13.58 0.34 11.98
C GLY A 296 13.88 1.79 11.56
N VAL A 297 13.26 2.29 10.49
CA VAL A 297 13.46 3.64 9.96
C VAL A 297 12.85 4.69 10.89
N GLY A 298 13.51 5.85 11.01
CA GLY A 298 12.97 7.01 11.72
C GLY A 298 11.75 7.60 11.01
N ILE A 299 10.91 8.34 11.73
CA ILE A 299 9.66 8.89 11.16
C ILE A 299 9.86 10.22 10.43
N GLU A 300 11.07 10.79 10.45
CA GLU A 300 11.43 12.02 9.73
C GLU A 300 11.47 11.80 8.21
N ASP A 301 11.15 12.84 7.42
CA ASP A 301 11.19 12.74 5.96
C ASP A 301 12.60 12.41 5.44
N SER A 302 13.65 12.89 6.12
CA SER A 302 15.04 12.66 5.75
C SER A 302 15.43 11.17 5.84
N SER A 303 15.06 10.52 6.94
CA SER A 303 15.26 9.08 7.21
C SER A 303 14.43 8.21 6.26
N GLN A 304 13.14 8.54 6.10
CA GLN A 304 12.24 7.78 5.24
C GLN A 304 12.60 7.91 3.75
N LEU A 305 13.04 9.08 3.28
CA LEU A 305 13.53 9.24 1.91
C LEU A 305 14.78 8.42 1.62
N GLU A 306 15.68 8.29 2.59
CA GLU A 306 16.88 7.48 2.45
C GLU A 306 16.55 6.00 2.27
N ALA A 307 15.62 5.48 3.08
CA ALA A 307 15.08 4.14 2.92
C ALA A 307 14.40 3.96 1.54
N LEU A 308 13.57 4.92 1.13
CA LEU A 308 12.88 4.88 -0.16
C LEU A 308 13.85 4.85 -1.35
N VAL A 309 14.85 5.73 -1.36
CA VAL A 309 15.87 5.78 -2.43
C VAL A 309 16.64 4.48 -2.47
N SER A 310 17.01 3.93 -1.32
CA SER A 310 17.72 2.64 -1.23
C SER A 310 16.88 1.51 -1.80
N LEU A 311 15.60 1.42 -1.42
CA LEU A 311 14.64 0.45 -1.95
C LEU A 311 14.46 0.59 -3.46
N PHE A 312 14.31 1.82 -3.97
CA PHE A 312 14.16 2.06 -5.39
C PHE A 312 15.39 1.59 -6.17
N MET A 313 16.59 1.94 -5.70
CA MET A 313 17.85 1.57 -6.34
C MET A 313 18.08 0.06 -6.29
N GLU A 314 17.70 -0.62 -5.21
CA GLU A 314 17.75 -2.07 -5.11
C GLU A 314 16.86 -2.74 -6.17
N LYS A 315 15.63 -2.23 -6.36
CA LYS A 315 14.63 -2.84 -7.25
C LYS A 315 14.83 -2.55 -8.74
N THR A 316 15.31 -1.35 -9.05
CA THR A 316 15.35 -0.84 -10.44
C THR A 316 16.75 -0.63 -10.99
N GLN A 317 17.72 -0.34 -10.12
CA GLN A 317 19.07 0.10 -10.50
C GLN A 317 19.11 1.33 -11.42
N ASP A 318 18.02 2.11 -11.49
CA ASP A 318 17.86 3.23 -12.44
C ASP A 318 17.70 4.57 -11.72
N ALA A 319 18.83 5.21 -11.43
CA ALA A 319 18.86 6.49 -10.73
C ALA A 319 18.23 7.64 -11.54
N ASP A 320 18.36 7.63 -12.86
CA ASP A 320 17.87 8.70 -13.71
C ASP A 320 16.34 8.66 -13.80
N ARG A 321 15.75 7.46 -13.86
CA ARG A 321 14.31 7.27 -13.77
C ARG A 321 13.74 7.80 -12.46
N LEU A 322 14.37 7.51 -11.32
CA LEU A 322 13.92 8.04 -10.03
C LEU A 322 13.87 9.58 -10.03
N VAL A 323 14.97 10.21 -10.46
CA VAL A 323 15.08 11.67 -10.50
C VAL A 323 14.09 12.30 -11.49
N SER A 324 13.80 11.64 -12.62
CA SER A 324 12.77 12.10 -13.57
C SER A 324 11.38 12.01 -12.98
N ARG A 325 11.03 10.86 -12.39
CA ARG A 325 9.69 10.66 -11.78
C ARG A 325 9.44 11.60 -10.62
N VAL A 326 10.45 11.87 -9.79
CA VAL A 326 10.35 12.87 -8.71
C VAL A 326 10.19 14.28 -9.28
N ALA A 327 10.83 14.61 -10.40
CA ALA A 327 10.70 15.92 -11.05
C ALA A 327 9.32 16.14 -11.69
N GLU A 328 8.68 15.07 -12.19
CA GLU A 328 7.34 15.09 -12.79
C GLU A 328 6.22 15.10 -11.74
N LEU A 329 6.55 14.80 -10.48
CA LEU A 329 5.58 14.62 -9.42
C LEU A 329 5.04 15.96 -8.91
N ASP A 330 3.71 16.07 -8.81
CA ASP A 330 3.06 17.14 -8.06
C ASP A 330 3.25 16.91 -6.55
N ILE A 331 4.24 17.59 -5.98
CA ILE A 331 4.63 17.48 -4.58
C ILE A 331 3.43 17.78 -3.66
N GLN A 332 2.45 18.60 -4.07
CA GLN A 332 1.31 18.91 -3.21
C GLN A 332 0.44 17.67 -2.92
N LYS A 333 0.44 16.66 -3.78
CA LYS A 333 -0.30 15.40 -3.58
C LYS A 333 0.26 14.53 -2.46
N VAL A 334 1.58 14.60 -2.22
CA VAL A 334 2.28 13.82 -1.19
C VAL A 334 2.56 14.63 0.07
N ARG A 335 2.26 15.94 0.10
CA ARG A 335 2.43 16.75 1.31
C ARG A 335 1.35 16.46 2.33
N LEU A 336 1.70 16.65 3.60
CA LEU A 336 0.76 16.59 4.73
C LEU A 336 0.15 17.95 5.04
N SER A 337 -1.04 17.92 5.64
CA SER A 337 -1.63 19.12 6.25
C SER A 337 -0.83 19.60 7.45
N GLU A 338 -1.03 20.86 7.87
CA GLU A 338 -0.39 21.39 9.09
C GLU A 338 -0.72 20.53 10.30
N ARG A 339 -1.99 20.11 10.44
CA ARG A 339 -2.41 19.19 11.48
C ARG A 339 -1.66 17.85 11.42
N GLY A 340 -1.49 17.27 10.23
CA GLY A 340 -0.70 16.04 10.05
C GLY A 340 0.76 16.22 10.50
N CYS A 341 1.38 17.32 10.13
CA CYS A 341 2.75 17.66 10.54
C CYS A 341 2.86 17.79 12.07
N LEU A 342 1.91 18.50 12.69
CA LEU A 342 1.87 18.67 14.15
C LEU A 342 1.60 17.36 14.90
N SER A 343 0.76 16.48 14.34
CA SER A 343 0.49 15.15 14.89
C SER A 343 1.74 14.26 14.87
N LEU A 344 2.50 14.28 13.78
CA LEU A 344 3.78 13.57 13.70
C LEU A 344 4.82 14.16 14.64
N LYS A 345 4.86 15.49 14.79
CA LYS A 345 5.73 16.16 15.76
C LYS A 345 5.39 15.79 17.21
N LEU A 346 4.10 15.66 17.54
CA LEU A 346 3.67 15.18 18.84
C LEU A 346 4.13 13.73 19.07
N LEU A 347 4.09 12.91 18.01
CA LEU A 347 4.55 11.53 18.05
C LEU A 347 6.08 11.44 18.22
N GLN A 348 6.86 12.33 17.61
CA GLN A 348 8.30 12.47 17.87
C GLN A 348 8.61 12.86 19.33
N GLU A 349 7.77 13.70 19.98
CA GLU A 349 7.91 13.94 21.42
C GLU A 349 7.74 12.65 22.24
N ALA A 350 6.81 11.77 21.85
CA ALA A 350 6.66 10.46 22.48
C ALA A 350 7.85 9.53 22.21
N GLU A 351 8.40 9.56 20.99
CA GLU A 351 9.61 8.80 20.63
C GLU A 351 10.81 9.20 21.47
N ALA A 352 11.03 10.51 21.63
CA ALA A 352 12.11 11.04 22.45
C ALA A 352 11.98 10.61 23.92
N ILE A 353 10.75 10.57 24.45
CA ILE A 353 10.47 10.05 25.79
C ILE A 353 10.76 8.55 25.88
N LEU A 354 10.40 7.74 24.87
CA LEU A 354 10.71 6.31 24.86
C LEU A 354 12.22 6.04 24.83
N ARG A 355 12.96 6.78 23.99
CA ARG A 355 14.41 6.62 23.83
C ARG A 355 15.22 7.12 25.02
N SER A 356 14.69 8.00 25.87
CA SER A 356 15.39 8.47 27.08
C SER A 356 15.48 7.42 28.20
N GLY A 357 14.81 6.28 28.06
CA GLY A 357 15.07 5.09 28.90
C GLY A 357 14.49 5.11 30.32
N CYS A 358 13.62 6.06 30.67
CA CYS A 358 13.00 6.16 32.00
C CYS A 358 11.75 5.27 32.18
N HIS A 359 11.65 4.16 31.43
CA HIS A 359 10.50 3.26 31.48
C HIS A 359 10.84 2.01 32.28
N SER A 360 10.36 1.93 33.52
CA SER A 360 10.52 0.72 34.32
C SER A 360 9.63 -0.41 33.76
N HIS A 361 10.24 -1.57 33.53
CA HIS A 361 9.59 -2.83 33.11
C HIS A 361 8.79 -3.47 34.26
N LEU A 362 7.90 -2.71 34.90
CA LEU A 362 7.03 -3.27 35.94
C LEU A 362 5.73 -3.80 35.32
N HIS A 363 5.67 -5.12 35.33
CA HIS A 363 4.66 -6.02 34.77
C HIS A 363 3.20 -5.69 35.13
N LYS A 364 2.33 -6.06 34.18
CA LYS A 364 0.85 -6.08 34.16
C LYS A 364 0.17 -4.77 33.73
N TRP A 365 -0.01 -4.68 32.42
CA TRP A 365 -0.78 -3.68 31.68
C TRP A 365 -2.31 -3.87 31.82
N ASP A 366 -2.82 -3.96 33.05
CA ASP A 366 -4.27 -4.02 33.34
C ASP A 366 -4.94 -2.63 33.44
N HIS A 367 -4.24 -1.54 33.08
CA HIS A 367 -4.80 -0.18 33.10
C HIS A 367 -5.70 0.16 31.91
N LEU A 368 -5.90 -0.77 30.96
CA LEU A 368 -6.96 -0.66 29.95
C LEU A 368 -8.38 -0.76 30.59
N HIS A 369 -8.48 -1.01 31.89
CA HIS A 369 -9.74 -1.08 32.63
C HIS A 369 -9.94 -0.05 33.76
N ASP A 370 -8.91 0.65 34.23
CA ASP A 370 -9.03 1.65 35.31
C ASP A 370 -8.40 2.98 34.92
N GLN A 371 -9.21 3.89 34.37
CA GLN A 371 -8.87 5.31 34.17
C GLN A 371 -8.95 6.13 35.48
N ASP A 372 -9.30 5.53 36.62
CA ASP A 372 -9.53 6.23 37.89
C ASP A 372 -8.23 6.73 38.57
N HIS A 373 -7.05 6.39 38.07
CA HIS A 373 -5.77 6.82 38.68
C HIS A 373 -5.25 8.17 38.18
N LEU A 374 -5.88 8.82 37.19
CA LEU A 374 -5.51 10.18 36.77
C LEU A 374 -5.84 11.27 37.82
N HIS A 375 -6.39 10.90 38.98
CA HIS A 375 -6.71 11.82 40.08
C HIS A 375 -5.98 11.56 41.41
N GLY A 376 -5.02 10.63 41.47
CA GLY A 376 -4.25 10.37 42.69
C GLY A 376 -2.75 10.64 42.51
N LEU A 377 -2.29 11.85 42.80
CA LEU A 377 -0.89 12.25 42.63
C LEU A 377 0.03 11.85 43.80
N ASP A 378 -0.44 11.03 44.74
CA ASP A 378 0.32 10.67 45.91
C ASP A 378 0.48 9.15 46.00
N GLN A 379 1.74 8.70 46.01
CA GLN A 379 2.24 7.35 46.33
C GLN A 379 2.51 6.40 45.15
N LEU A 380 3.53 6.70 44.34
CA LEU A 380 4.45 5.74 43.68
C LEU A 380 5.62 6.53 43.04
N HIS A 381 6.76 5.90 42.76
CA HIS A 381 7.98 6.55 42.24
C HIS A 381 7.66 7.53 41.09
N VAL A 382 7.73 8.84 41.37
CA VAL A 382 6.93 9.90 40.72
C VAL A 382 7.37 10.23 39.27
N THR A 383 8.60 9.90 38.88
CA THR A 383 9.17 10.31 37.58
C THR A 383 8.83 9.34 36.45
N ASP A 384 9.02 8.04 36.65
CA ASP A 384 8.86 7.02 35.59
C ASP A 384 7.38 6.82 35.21
N CYS A 385 6.48 6.86 36.20
CA CYS A 385 5.03 6.80 35.95
C CYS A 385 4.53 8.02 35.17
N ARG A 386 5.14 9.20 35.34
CA ARG A 386 4.70 10.43 34.68
C ARG A 386 5.06 10.43 33.19
N GLU A 387 6.19 9.88 32.81
CA GLU A 387 6.62 9.81 31.41
C GLU A 387 5.88 8.74 30.62
N GLN A 388 5.64 7.57 31.22
CA GLN A 388 4.78 6.53 30.64
C GLN A 388 3.35 7.06 30.42
N CYS A 389 2.76 7.74 31.40
CA CYS A 389 1.46 8.39 31.25
C CYS A 389 1.43 9.40 30.08
N ARG A 390 2.54 10.11 29.82
CA ARG A 390 2.62 11.08 28.71
C ARG A 390 2.61 10.39 27.34
N VAL A 391 3.36 9.30 27.15
CA VAL A 391 3.37 8.54 25.89
C VAL A 391 1.98 8.01 25.56
N TRP A 392 1.31 7.38 26.52
CA TRP A 392 -0.05 6.87 26.33
C TRP A 392 -1.08 7.98 26.11
N THR A 393 -0.87 9.15 26.72
CA THR A 393 -1.69 10.33 26.45
C THR A 393 -1.52 10.79 25.01
N VAL A 394 -0.29 10.78 24.47
CA VAL A 394 -0.02 11.09 23.05
C VAL A 394 -0.71 10.08 22.14
N PHE A 395 -0.55 8.78 22.38
CA PHE A 395 -1.24 7.75 21.60
C PHE A 395 -2.76 7.90 21.65
N SER A 396 -3.31 8.18 22.83
CA SER A 396 -4.75 8.43 22.99
C SER A 396 -5.20 9.64 22.17
N PHE A 397 -4.52 10.78 22.29
CA PHE A 397 -4.86 11.97 21.52
C PHE A 397 -4.83 11.70 20.01
N LEU A 398 -3.76 11.06 19.53
CA LEU A 398 -3.56 10.80 18.10
C LEU A 398 -4.57 9.81 17.55
N LEU A 399 -4.89 8.75 18.29
CA LEU A 399 -5.90 7.77 17.86
C LEU A 399 -7.30 8.41 17.80
N TRP A 400 -7.61 9.32 18.73
CA TRP A 400 -8.84 10.12 18.68
C TRP A 400 -8.88 11.00 17.44
N ASP A 401 -7.75 11.60 17.07
CA ASP A 401 -7.66 12.39 15.84
C ASP A 401 -7.78 11.51 14.58
N CYS A 402 -7.25 10.29 14.61
CA CYS A 402 -7.46 9.31 13.54
C CYS A 402 -8.94 8.95 13.39
N LEU A 403 -9.68 8.74 14.49
CA LEU A 403 -11.14 8.49 14.44
C LEU A 403 -11.90 9.65 13.79
N VAL A 404 -11.52 10.89 14.11
CA VAL A 404 -12.12 12.09 13.51
C VAL A 404 -11.92 12.13 12.01
N GLU A 405 -10.74 11.76 11.53
CA GLU A 405 -10.55 11.70 10.09
C GLU A 405 -11.27 10.50 9.50
N ALA A 406 -11.25 9.33 10.13
CA ALA A 406 -11.68 8.05 9.56
C ALA A 406 -13.20 7.79 9.58
N LEU A 407 -13.99 8.40 10.47
CA LEU A 407 -15.40 8.05 10.68
C LEU A 407 -16.34 9.25 10.49
N GLU A 408 -17.46 9.09 9.78
CA GLU A 408 -18.49 10.14 9.64
C GLU A 408 -19.05 10.58 10.99
N GLU A 409 -19.40 9.63 11.85
CA GLU A 409 -19.78 9.86 13.23
C GLU A 409 -18.82 9.10 14.17
N PRO A 410 -17.79 9.77 14.73
CA PRO A 410 -16.98 9.17 15.77
C PRO A 410 -17.85 9.02 17.03
N GLU A 411 -18.49 7.85 17.20
CA GLU A 411 -19.35 7.58 18.34
C GLU A 411 -18.54 7.48 19.64
N LEU A 412 -19.04 8.11 20.70
CA LEU A 412 -18.46 8.11 22.06
C LEU A 412 -19.00 6.99 22.95
N LYS A 413 -19.74 6.00 22.43
CA LYS A 413 -20.44 4.99 23.25
C LYS A 413 -20.11 3.54 22.87
N PRO A 414 -19.13 2.93 23.54
CA PRO A 414 -19.23 1.55 23.99
C PRO A 414 -20.29 1.51 25.10
N SER A 415 -21.31 0.68 24.91
CA SER A 415 -22.35 0.42 25.91
C SER A 415 -21.74 -0.11 27.22
N GLY A 416 -21.97 0.61 28.33
CA GLY A 416 -21.72 0.14 29.69
C GLY A 416 -20.59 0.89 30.41
N ASP A 417 -20.94 1.50 31.55
CA ASP A 417 -20.09 1.98 32.65
C ASP A 417 -18.65 2.40 32.29
N SER A 418 -18.45 3.71 32.13
CA SER A 418 -17.16 4.45 32.00
C SER A 418 -16.11 3.97 30.98
N LYS A 419 -16.28 2.79 30.37
CA LYS A 419 -15.33 2.11 29.48
C LYS A 419 -15.46 2.54 28.01
N GLY A 420 -15.88 3.78 27.81
CA GLY A 420 -16.07 4.36 26.48
C GLY A 420 -14.84 4.97 25.82
N ARG A 421 -13.69 4.94 26.53
CA ARG A 421 -12.51 5.76 26.23
C ARG A 421 -11.21 4.96 26.23
N SER A 422 -11.28 3.66 25.96
CA SER A 422 -10.08 2.81 25.85
C SER A 422 -9.51 2.86 24.44
N LEU A 423 -8.18 2.88 24.31
CA LEU A 423 -7.46 2.76 23.04
C LEU A 423 -7.94 1.56 22.22
N THR A 424 -8.25 0.44 22.90
CA THR A 424 -8.81 -0.76 22.27
C THR A 424 -10.17 -0.50 21.61
N GLY A 425 -11.02 0.29 22.25
CA GLY A 425 -12.32 0.66 21.69
C GLY A 425 -12.17 1.53 20.44
N ALA A 426 -11.21 2.46 20.47
CA ALA A 426 -10.88 3.29 19.31
C ALA A 426 -10.28 2.47 18.15
N LEU A 427 -9.39 1.51 18.42
CA LEU A 427 -8.91 0.58 17.39
C LEU A 427 -10.04 -0.25 16.79
N GLN A 428 -10.98 -0.73 17.62
CA GLN A 428 -12.14 -1.48 17.14
C GLN A 428 -13.03 -0.64 16.20
N CYS A 429 -13.25 0.63 16.51
CA CYS A 429 -13.97 1.55 15.63
C CYS A 429 -13.23 1.77 14.30
N LEU A 430 -11.90 1.83 14.30
CA LEU A 430 -11.09 1.99 13.08
C LEU A 430 -11.06 0.73 12.21
N ARG A 431 -11.14 -0.48 12.78
CA ARG A 431 -11.15 -1.75 12.03
C ARG A 431 -12.28 -1.88 11.02
N GLY A 432 -13.40 -1.21 11.26
CA GLY A 432 -14.54 -1.16 10.34
C GLY A 432 -14.40 -0.13 9.22
N CYS A 433 -13.31 0.65 9.19
CA CYS A 433 -13.12 1.74 8.25
C CYS A 433 -12.16 1.35 7.13
N GLU A 434 -12.60 1.54 5.88
CA GLU A 434 -11.78 1.26 4.69
C GLU A 434 -10.66 2.30 4.45
N ARG A 435 -10.64 3.40 5.23
CA ARG A 435 -9.65 4.49 5.07
C ARG A 435 -8.36 4.22 5.84
N VAL A 436 -8.35 3.23 6.73
CA VAL A 436 -7.16 2.80 7.48
C VAL A 436 -6.89 1.35 7.14
N GLU A 437 -5.64 1.04 6.79
CA GLU A 437 -5.26 -0.34 6.45
C GLU A 437 -5.38 -1.26 7.68
N ALA A 438 -6.10 -2.37 7.52
CA ALA A 438 -6.35 -3.34 8.59
C ALA A 438 -5.03 -3.91 9.17
N ASP A 439 -4.04 -4.15 8.31
CA ASP A 439 -2.73 -4.68 8.70
C ASP A 439 -2.00 -3.74 9.68
N LEU A 440 -2.06 -2.42 9.43
CA LEU A 440 -1.45 -1.42 10.32
C LEU A 440 -2.15 -1.39 11.69
N LEU A 441 -3.48 -1.49 11.71
CA LEU A 441 -4.23 -1.55 12.96
C LEU A 441 -3.94 -2.84 13.74
N GLN A 442 -3.77 -3.96 13.05
CA GLN A 442 -3.40 -5.23 13.66
C GLN A 442 -1.99 -5.17 14.26
N GLU A 443 -1.01 -4.64 13.53
CA GLU A 443 0.35 -4.47 14.03
C GLU A 443 0.40 -3.53 15.24
N LEU A 444 -0.36 -2.43 15.22
CA LEU A 444 -0.46 -1.51 16.34
C LEU A 444 -1.05 -2.17 17.60
N GLU A 445 -2.10 -2.97 17.44
CA GLU A 445 -2.70 -3.72 18.55
C GLU A 445 -1.70 -4.72 19.12
N LEU A 446 -1.03 -5.52 18.28
CA LEU A 446 -0.01 -6.48 18.72
C LEU A 446 1.14 -5.79 19.47
N CYS A 447 1.64 -4.67 18.95
CA CYS A 447 2.70 -3.91 19.60
C CYS A 447 2.28 -3.40 20.99
N TRP A 448 1.02 -2.98 21.15
CA TRP A 448 0.49 -2.52 22.43
C TRP A 448 0.20 -3.66 23.41
N GLU A 449 -0.27 -4.82 22.91
CA GLU A 449 -0.50 -6.03 23.71
C GLU A 449 0.81 -6.62 24.24
N GLU A 450 1.82 -6.72 23.40
CA GLU A 450 3.14 -7.23 23.78
C GLU A 450 3.91 -6.24 24.66
N GLY A 451 3.77 -4.94 24.38
CA GLY A 451 4.43 -3.87 25.10
C GLY A 451 5.96 -3.93 25.05
N GLY A 452 6.62 -3.09 25.86
CA GLY A 452 8.09 -2.96 25.87
C GLY A 452 8.61 -1.90 24.90
N ALA A 453 9.86 -1.45 25.12
CA ALA A 453 10.40 -0.28 24.42
C ALA A 453 10.43 -0.45 22.89
N GLU A 454 10.90 -1.59 22.39
CA GLU A 454 10.98 -1.86 20.94
C GLU A 454 9.60 -1.89 20.28
N ASN A 455 8.61 -2.55 20.90
CA ASN A 455 7.25 -2.61 20.39
C ASN A 455 6.55 -1.25 20.45
N LEU A 456 6.82 -0.43 21.48
CA LEU A 456 6.31 0.95 21.55
C LEU A 456 6.97 1.86 20.50
N LEU A 457 8.26 1.66 20.19
CA LEU A 457 8.93 2.33 19.07
C LEU A 457 8.36 1.87 17.72
N GLN A 458 8.01 0.58 17.58
CA GLN A 458 7.31 0.10 16.40
C GLN A 458 5.91 0.72 16.26
N SER A 459 5.18 0.83 17.38
CA SER A 459 3.88 1.52 17.43
C SER A 459 3.97 2.96 16.92
N ILE A 460 5.08 3.65 17.18
CA ILE A 460 5.33 5.00 16.66
C ILE A 460 5.43 4.99 15.14
N ARG A 461 6.16 4.06 14.52
CA ARG A 461 6.28 3.98 13.06
C ARG A 461 4.94 3.64 12.40
N VAL A 462 4.23 2.68 12.98
CA VAL A 462 2.91 2.25 12.51
C VAL A 462 1.90 3.40 12.59
N LEU A 463 1.82 4.07 13.74
CA LEU A 463 0.92 5.21 13.93
C LEU A 463 1.31 6.40 13.04
N ALA A 464 2.60 6.64 12.82
CA ALA A 464 3.07 7.66 11.89
C ALA A 464 2.57 7.39 10.47
N GLN A 465 2.63 6.14 10.00
CA GLN A 465 2.11 5.78 8.69
C GLN A 465 0.58 6.00 8.59
N ILE A 466 -0.19 5.59 9.62
CA ILE A 466 -1.64 5.85 9.67
C ILE A 466 -1.94 7.35 9.59
N LEU A 467 -1.20 8.19 10.35
CA LEU A 467 -1.36 9.64 10.31
C LEU A 467 -1.02 10.22 8.93
N ARG A 468 0.06 9.74 8.29
CA ARG A 468 0.44 10.16 6.93
C ARG A 468 -0.66 9.86 5.91
N ASP A 469 -1.35 8.73 6.06
CA ASP A 469 -2.42 8.31 5.15
C ASP A 469 -3.74 9.08 5.34
N LEU A 470 -3.99 9.56 6.56
CA LEU A 470 -5.22 10.27 6.95
C LEU A 470 -5.15 11.80 6.82
N TYR A 471 -3.95 12.39 6.81
CA TYR A 471 -3.75 13.85 6.83
C TYR A 471 -3.06 14.41 5.57
N PRO A 472 -3.61 14.19 4.35
CA PRO A 472 -3.06 14.80 3.14
C PRO A 472 -3.22 16.32 3.18
N PHE A 473 -2.34 17.05 2.51
CA PHE A 473 -2.39 18.51 2.40
C PHE A 473 -3.60 18.97 1.58
N GLN A 474 -3.76 18.41 0.39
CA GLN A 474 -4.88 18.68 -0.52
C GLN A 474 -5.97 17.62 -0.41
N ASP A 475 -7.21 18.08 -0.44
CA ASP A 475 -8.38 17.24 -0.66
C ASP A 475 -8.34 16.78 -2.13
N HIS A 476 -8.19 15.48 -2.34
CA HIS A 476 -8.13 14.86 -3.66
C HIS A 476 -8.90 13.54 -3.64
N PHE A 477 -9.15 12.98 -4.81
CA PHE A 477 -9.72 11.64 -4.88
C PHE A 477 -8.59 10.61 -4.85
N LYS A 478 -8.60 9.73 -3.83
CA LYS A 478 -7.83 8.49 -3.86
C LYS A 478 -8.49 7.58 -4.90
N LEU A 479 -7.71 7.15 -5.88
CA LEU A 479 -8.14 6.22 -6.91
C LEU A 479 -7.69 4.82 -6.54
N SER A 480 -8.65 3.92 -6.31
CA SER A 480 -8.34 2.50 -6.13
C SER A 480 -8.18 1.84 -7.50
N GLY A 481 -7.03 1.19 -7.73
CA GLY A 481 -6.81 0.32 -8.90
C GLY A 481 -7.70 -0.93 -8.86
N PRO A 482 -7.89 -1.61 -10.00
CA PRO A 482 -9.15 -2.27 -10.30
C PRO A 482 -9.33 -3.65 -9.64
N SER A 483 -10.51 -3.88 -9.08
CA SER A 483 -11.11 -5.22 -9.03
C SER A 483 -11.65 -5.67 -10.41
N VAL A 484 -11.79 -4.73 -11.36
CA VAL A 484 -12.27 -4.91 -12.74
C VAL A 484 -11.56 -3.92 -13.68
N GLU A 485 -10.95 -4.41 -14.76
CA GLU A 485 -10.15 -3.61 -15.72
C GLU A 485 -10.82 -2.28 -16.13
N GLY A 486 -10.08 -1.18 -16.02
CA GLY A 486 -10.54 0.17 -16.37
C GLY A 486 -11.48 0.85 -15.36
N LEU A 487 -11.92 0.17 -14.30
CA LEU A 487 -12.79 0.76 -13.26
C LEU A 487 -11.96 1.32 -12.10
N TYR A 488 -12.03 2.63 -11.91
CA TYR A 488 -11.42 3.33 -10.79
C TYR A 488 -12.49 3.70 -9.77
N SER A 489 -12.37 3.21 -8.53
CA SER A 489 -13.18 3.74 -7.44
C SER A 489 -12.61 5.08 -6.99
N CYS A 490 -13.46 6.08 -6.87
CA CYS A 490 -13.10 7.41 -6.40
C CYS A 490 -13.52 7.55 -4.94
N ARG A 491 -12.58 7.88 -4.06
CA ARG A 491 -12.87 8.16 -2.65
C ARG A 491 -12.23 9.47 -2.25
N PHE A 492 -12.97 10.33 -1.57
CA PHE A 492 -12.39 11.55 -1.03
C PHE A 492 -11.27 11.24 -0.03
N SER A 493 -10.16 11.96 -0.16
CA SER A 493 -9.02 11.85 0.75
C SER A 493 -9.34 12.38 2.15
N ARG A 494 -10.41 13.16 2.33
CA ARG A 494 -10.98 13.58 3.61
C ARG A 494 -12.49 13.36 3.66
N ILE A 495 -13.03 13.09 4.86
CA ILE A 495 -14.47 12.91 5.03
C ILE A 495 -15.17 14.26 5.02
N HIS A 496 -16.06 14.41 4.06
CA HIS A 496 -17.02 15.49 4.03
C HIS A 496 -18.29 15.08 4.77
N ARG A 497 -18.81 15.94 5.64
CA ARG A 497 -20.02 15.67 6.44
C ARG A 497 -21.07 16.70 6.09
N VAL A 498 -22.11 16.26 5.39
CA VAL A 498 -23.26 17.09 5.05
C VAL A 498 -24.11 17.32 6.31
N THR A 499 -24.34 18.58 6.65
CA THR A 499 -25.07 19.03 7.84
C THR A 499 -26.11 20.09 7.46
N SER A 500 -27.00 20.40 8.40
CA SER A 500 -27.95 21.51 8.24
C SER A 500 -27.34 22.90 8.50
N PHE A 501 -26.06 22.96 8.86
CA PHE A 501 -25.39 24.20 9.24
C PHE A 501 -25.30 25.17 8.06
N GLN A 502 -25.64 26.43 8.29
CA GLN A 502 -25.66 27.46 7.24
C GLN A 502 -24.44 28.40 7.28
N GLY A 503 -23.55 28.18 8.25
CA GLY A 503 -22.46 29.11 8.54
C GLY A 503 -22.90 30.43 9.20
N ILE A 504 -21.91 31.19 9.60
CA ILE A 504 -22.01 32.44 10.36
C ILE A 504 -21.29 33.53 9.57
N SER A 505 -21.83 34.76 9.60
CA SER A 505 -21.18 35.88 8.90
C SER A 505 -19.78 36.16 9.46
N ALA A 506 -18.82 36.48 8.57
CA ALA A 506 -17.46 36.84 8.96
C ALA A 506 -17.41 37.98 10.00
N ARG A 507 -18.37 38.92 9.95
CA ARG A 507 -18.52 39.99 10.95
C ARG A 507 -18.79 39.45 12.36
N MET A 508 -19.64 38.43 12.50
CA MET A 508 -19.95 37.83 13.80
C MET A 508 -18.76 37.02 14.34
N ILE A 509 -18.07 36.27 13.47
CA ILE A 509 -16.82 35.55 13.81
C ILE A 509 -15.77 36.55 14.32
N LYS A 510 -15.51 37.62 13.56
CA LYS A 510 -14.56 38.67 13.93
C LYS A 510 -14.95 39.37 15.25
N LYS A 511 -16.26 39.61 15.47
CA LYS A 511 -16.75 40.21 16.72
C LYS A 511 -16.52 39.30 17.93
N ALA A 512 -16.72 37.99 17.79
CA ALA A 512 -16.44 37.03 18.85
C ALA A 512 -14.95 37.01 19.21
N LEU A 513 -14.07 37.00 18.21
CA LEU A 513 -12.61 36.97 18.41
C LEU A 513 -12.04 38.28 18.95
N ASN A 514 -12.49 39.43 18.44
CA ASN A 514 -11.95 40.77 18.81
C ASN A 514 -12.36 41.25 20.22
N SER A 515 -13.25 40.55 20.90
CA SER A 515 -13.67 40.89 22.28
C SER A 515 -12.64 40.46 23.34
N VAL A 516 -11.45 40.00 22.93
CA VAL A 516 -10.30 39.74 23.81
C VAL A 516 -9.55 41.07 23.99
N GLY A 517 -9.59 41.65 25.18
CA GLY A 517 -8.83 42.86 25.50
C GLY A 517 -7.31 42.62 25.41
N PRO A 518 -6.49 43.68 25.31
CA PRO A 518 -5.04 43.54 25.29
C PRO A 518 -4.56 42.81 26.54
N VAL A 519 -3.61 41.90 26.34
CA VAL A 519 -3.00 41.04 27.36
C VAL A 519 -2.57 41.90 28.55
N SER A 520 -3.21 41.68 29.70
CA SER A 520 -2.79 42.26 30.97
C SER A 520 -1.38 41.78 31.30
N SER A 521 -0.45 42.72 31.46
CA SER A 521 0.95 42.49 31.79
C SER A 521 1.13 42.07 33.26
N HIS A 522 0.50 40.98 33.68
CA HIS A 522 0.85 40.30 34.92
C HIS A 522 1.83 39.17 34.61
N ARG A 523 3.12 39.53 34.72
CA ARG A 523 4.20 38.56 34.91
C ARG A 523 4.02 37.95 36.29
N ASP A 524 3.58 36.70 36.34
CA ASP A 524 4.29 35.60 37.02
C ASP A 524 3.42 34.33 36.99
N LEU A 525 3.99 33.21 36.50
CA LEU A 525 3.41 31.84 36.36
C LEU A 525 2.08 31.74 35.59
N THR A 526 1.98 31.35 34.31
CA THR A 526 2.88 30.81 33.29
C THR A 526 2.27 31.20 31.92
N HIS A 527 3.05 31.79 31.00
CA HIS A 527 2.58 32.28 29.70
C HIS A 527 1.70 31.28 28.93
N ARG A 528 2.04 29.97 29.00
CA ARG A 528 1.29 28.89 28.34
C ARG A 528 -0.11 28.65 28.93
N ALA A 529 -0.29 28.78 30.25
CA ALA A 529 -1.60 28.63 30.88
C ALA A 529 -2.55 29.75 30.47
N GLN A 530 -2.02 30.97 30.36
CA GLN A 530 -2.78 32.11 29.86
C GLN A 530 -3.16 31.93 28.38
N GLN A 531 -2.21 31.50 27.53
CA GLN A 531 -2.47 31.21 26.12
C GLN A 531 -3.57 30.16 25.94
N TYR A 532 -3.49 29.05 26.68
CA TYR A 532 -4.52 28.01 26.62
C TYR A 532 -5.88 28.54 27.08
N ARG A 533 -5.91 29.32 28.17
CA ARG A 533 -7.15 29.93 28.66
C ARG A 533 -7.78 30.85 27.62
N ASP A 534 -6.98 31.71 26.99
CA ASP A 534 -7.46 32.66 25.98
C ASP A 534 -7.98 31.95 24.74
N LEU A 535 -7.34 30.86 24.33
CA LEU A 535 -7.80 29.99 23.25
C LEU A 535 -9.16 29.34 23.59
N CYS A 536 -9.32 28.76 24.80
CA CYS A 536 -10.60 28.22 25.24
C CYS A 536 -11.70 29.29 25.27
N LEU A 537 -11.38 30.51 25.70
CA LEU A 537 -12.32 31.62 25.73
C LEU A 537 -12.76 32.03 24.31
N GLN A 538 -11.84 32.06 23.35
CA GLN A 538 -12.16 32.33 21.94
C GLN A 538 -13.10 31.27 21.37
N ILE A 539 -12.83 29.99 21.62
CA ILE A 539 -13.70 28.88 21.22
C ILE A 539 -15.09 29.00 21.85
N ALA A 540 -15.17 29.19 23.17
CA ALA A 540 -16.46 29.34 23.87
C ALA A 540 -17.30 30.47 23.27
N ARG A 541 -16.68 31.60 22.92
CA ARG A 541 -17.35 32.73 22.27
C ARG A 541 -17.83 32.39 20.86
N LEU A 542 -17.03 31.69 20.07
CA LEU A 542 -17.45 31.22 18.74
C LEU A 542 -18.63 30.25 18.84
N LEU A 543 -18.59 29.29 19.77
CA LEU A 543 -19.71 28.36 20.00
C LEU A 543 -20.99 29.10 20.43
N ASN A 544 -20.87 30.15 21.24
CA ASN A 544 -22.01 31.01 21.58
C ASN A 544 -22.55 31.79 20.38
N THR A 545 -21.79 32.02 19.30
CA THR A 545 -22.34 32.62 18.08
C THR A 545 -23.15 31.65 17.23
N VAL A 546 -22.91 30.34 17.36
CA VAL A 546 -23.71 29.29 16.71
C VAL A 546 -25.08 29.19 17.38
N GLN A 547 -25.16 29.43 18.69
CA GLN A 547 -26.41 29.43 19.44
C GLN A 547 -27.02 30.83 19.49
N LEU A 548 -28.16 31.03 18.83
CA LEU A 548 -28.88 32.30 18.84
C LEU A 548 -29.44 32.70 20.22
N GLU A 549 -29.38 31.82 21.23
CA GLU A 549 -29.82 32.09 22.59
C GLU A 549 -28.83 32.95 23.38
N ARG A 550 -29.30 34.11 23.84
CA ARG A 550 -28.54 35.06 24.66
C ARG A 550 -28.31 34.53 26.09
N SER A 551 -27.43 33.54 26.25
CA SER A 551 -26.88 33.17 27.56
C SER A 551 -25.38 33.41 27.58
N SER A 552 -24.96 34.66 27.35
CA SER A 552 -23.58 35.06 27.63
C SER A 552 -23.47 35.42 29.11
N GLY A 553 -23.32 34.41 29.97
CA GLY A 553 -22.61 34.65 31.22
C GLY A 553 -21.25 35.26 30.89
N GLU A 554 -20.80 36.24 31.67
CA GLU A 554 -19.57 36.98 31.39
C GLU A 554 -18.33 36.08 31.62
N LEU A 555 -17.98 35.27 30.60
CA LEU A 555 -16.86 34.31 30.68
C LEU A 555 -15.47 34.98 30.66
N THR A 556 -15.41 36.27 30.35
CA THR A 556 -14.14 37.01 30.19
C THR A 556 -13.24 36.89 31.41
N ASN A 557 -13.81 36.93 32.62
CA ASN A 557 -13.08 36.82 33.89
C ASN A 557 -13.25 35.46 34.58
N ALA A 558 -13.88 34.48 33.93
CA ALA A 558 -14.12 33.17 34.53
C ALA A 558 -12.82 32.33 34.63
N PRO A 559 -12.69 31.45 35.63
CA PRO A 559 -11.60 30.49 35.70
C PRO A 559 -11.69 29.48 34.54
N ILE A 560 -10.54 28.90 34.14
CA ILE A 560 -10.46 27.98 33.00
C ILE A 560 -11.40 26.78 33.13
N THR A 561 -11.60 26.25 34.33
CA THR A 561 -12.53 25.15 34.62
C THR A 561 -13.96 25.49 34.22
N ASN A 562 -14.41 26.71 34.51
CA ASN A 562 -15.75 27.17 34.15
C ASN A 562 -15.87 27.38 32.63
N ILE A 563 -14.81 27.84 31.97
CA ILE A 563 -14.78 27.99 30.51
C ILE A 563 -14.87 26.61 29.83
N ILE A 564 -14.07 25.64 30.29
CA ILE A 564 -14.11 24.25 29.81
C ILE A 564 -15.50 23.64 30.02
N GLN A 565 -16.07 23.79 31.22
CA GLN A 565 -17.41 23.28 31.51
C GLN A 565 -18.46 23.92 30.59
N HIS A 566 -18.34 25.23 30.32
CA HIS A 566 -19.23 25.92 29.38
C HIS A 566 -19.10 25.37 27.95
N ILE A 567 -17.89 25.08 27.47
CA ILE A 567 -17.65 24.45 26.16
C ILE A 567 -18.36 23.09 26.10
N CYS A 568 -18.12 22.21 27.08
CA CYS A 568 -18.74 20.88 27.12
C CYS A 568 -20.27 20.94 27.14
N LEU A 569 -20.85 21.84 27.96
CA LEU A 569 -22.30 22.05 28.03
C LEU A 569 -22.86 22.66 26.73
N THR A 570 -22.08 23.49 26.04
CA THR A 570 -22.52 24.09 24.79
C THR A 570 -22.55 23.04 23.67
N LEU A 571 -21.53 22.20 23.58
CA LEU A 571 -21.40 21.13 22.58
C LEU A 571 -22.38 19.95 22.80
N SER A 572 -23.01 19.84 23.97
CA SER A 572 -24.04 18.83 24.24
C SER A 572 -25.45 19.25 23.79
N LYS A 573 -25.63 20.52 23.40
CA LYS A 573 -26.92 21.05 22.94
C LYS A 573 -27.27 20.57 21.51
N PRO A 574 -28.56 20.57 21.13
CA PRO A 574 -29.02 20.06 19.82
C PRO A 574 -28.37 20.72 18.60
N SER A 575 -27.98 22.00 18.70
CA SER A 575 -27.27 22.72 17.62
C SER A 575 -25.92 22.11 17.23
N PHE A 576 -25.39 21.19 18.03
CA PHE A 576 -24.12 20.51 17.82
C PHE A 576 -24.26 18.98 17.68
N ASN A 577 -25.47 18.48 17.40
CA ASN A 577 -25.62 17.08 16.99
C ASN A 577 -25.02 16.86 15.58
N SER A 578 -24.78 15.61 15.19
CA SER A 578 -24.12 15.25 13.92
C SER A 578 -24.89 15.71 12.68
N ARG A 579 -26.20 15.92 12.79
CA ARG A 579 -27.04 16.46 11.70
C ARG A 579 -26.90 17.97 11.55
N ALA A 580 -26.67 18.69 12.65
CA ALA A 580 -26.66 20.16 12.68
C ALA A 580 -25.25 20.76 12.63
N PHE A 581 -24.22 19.98 12.93
CA PHE A 581 -22.84 20.46 13.01
C PHE A 581 -21.87 19.32 12.71
N ASN A 582 -20.73 19.64 12.11
CA ASN A 582 -19.71 18.66 11.75
C ASN A 582 -19.21 17.90 12.99
N ALA A 583 -19.51 16.60 13.03
CA ALA A 583 -19.19 15.74 14.16
C ALA A 583 -17.68 15.66 14.44
N GLY A 584 -16.84 15.69 13.40
CA GLY A 584 -15.39 15.70 13.54
C GLY A 584 -14.85 16.95 14.23
N ILE A 585 -15.34 18.15 13.84
CA ILE A 585 -14.97 19.41 14.49
C ILE A 585 -15.45 19.42 15.94
N ARG A 586 -16.69 19.00 16.19
CA ARG A 586 -17.20 18.85 17.57
C ARG A 586 -16.29 17.96 18.41
N HIS A 587 -15.85 16.83 17.86
CA HIS A 587 -15.00 15.88 18.55
C HIS A 587 -13.62 16.48 18.87
N ARG A 588 -12.98 17.18 17.92
CA ARG A 588 -11.73 17.93 18.19
C ARG A 588 -11.89 18.97 19.29
N LEU A 589 -13.02 19.68 19.32
CA LEU A 589 -13.32 20.62 20.40
C LEU A 589 -13.50 19.96 21.77
N LEU A 590 -13.93 18.69 21.82
CA LEU A 590 -13.95 17.91 23.05
C LEU A 590 -12.54 17.44 23.45
N THR A 591 -11.66 17.08 22.50
CA THR A 591 -10.27 16.74 22.83
C THR A 591 -9.55 17.91 23.52
N LEU A 592 -9.92 19.15 23.19
CA LEU A 592 -9.37 20.32 23.84
C LEU A 592 -9.68 20.40 25.33
N THR A 593 -10.85 19.92 25.76
CA THR A 593 -11.22 19.93 27.18
C THR A 593 -10.63 18.77 27.96
N GLU A 594 -10.27 17.69 27.29
CA GLU A 594 -9.68 16.48 27.87
C GLU A 594 -8.14 16.55 27.93
N PHE A 595 -7.48 17.05 26.88
CA PHE A 595 -6.04 17.05 26.74
C PHE A 595 -5.44 18.44 27.01
N ILE A 596 -5.29 18.77 28.30
CA ILE A 596 -4.82 20.10 28.75
C ILE A 596 -3.29 20.23 28.61
N PRO A 597 -2.76 21.09 27.71
CA PRO A 597 -1.32 21.14 27.40
C PRO A 597 -0.43 21.47 28.60
N THR A 598 -0.90 22.32 29.52
CA THR A 598 -0.13 22.74 30.69
C THR A 598 0.02 21.64 31.74
N GLN A 599 -0.99 20.78 31.89
CA GLN A 599 -0.95 19.63 32.81
C GLN A 599 -0.04 18.53 32.24
N LEU A 600 -0.14 18.30 30.94
CA LEU A 600 0.60 17.25 30.24
C LEU A 600 2.04 17.63 29.87
N CYS A 601 2.39 18.92 29.97
CA CYS A 601 3.70 19.46 29.59
C CYS A 601 4.10 19.14 28.13
N LEU A 602 3.13 19.01 27.23
CA LEU A 602 3.32 18.76 25.80
C LEU A 602 3.10 20.05 25.03
N GLY A 603 4.18 20.61 24.47
CA GLY A 603 4.13 21.91 23.78
C GLY A 603 3.36 21.85 22.47
N THR A 604 3.54 20.76 21.72
CA THR A 604 2.89 20.55 20.43
C THR A 604 1.36 20.42 20.55
N LEU A 605 0.83 19.95 21.68
CA LEU A 605 -0.63 19.97 21.93
C LEU A 605 -1.24 21.38 21.89
N MET A 606 -0.51 22.40 22.34
CA MET A 606 -1.00 23.78 22.24
C MET A 606 -1.11 24.23 20.78
N GLN A 607 -0.20 23.79 19.91
CA GLN A 607 -0.23 24.08 18.47
C GLN A 607 -1.40 23.36 17.80
N LEU A 608 -1.65 22.10 18.14
CA LEU A 608 -2.82 21.33 17.67
C LEU A 608 -4.16 21.96 18.11
N HIS A 609 -4.23 22.50 19.33
CA HIS A 609 -5.42 23.23 19.80
C HIS A 609 -5.61 24.57 19.08
N GLN A 610 -4.52 25.25 18.75
CA GLN A 610 -4.55 26.45 17.91
C GLN A 610 -5.06 26.13 16.51
N GLU A 611 -4.63 25.00 15.93
CA GLU A 611 -5.11 24.55 14.64
C GLU A 611 -6.59 24.16 14.68
N THR A 612 -7.04 23.50 15.75
CA THR A 612 -8.48 23.23 15.97
C THR A 612 -9.31 24.53 15.98
N LEU A 613 -8.79 25.62 16.55
CA LEU A 613 -9.44 26.93 16.49
C LEU A 613 -9.44 27.50 15.06
N SER A 614 -8.35 27.38 14.31
CA SER A 614 -8.27 27.80 12.90
C SER A 614 -9.29 27.05 12.03
N GLU A 615 -9.37 25.73 12.18
CA GLU A 615 -10.35 24.87 11.49
C GLU A 615 -11.79 25.24 11.85
N LEU A 616 -12.07 25.48 13.14
CA LEU A 616 -13.38 25.97 13.58
C LEU A 616 -13.71 27.30 12.92
N GLN A 617 -12.77 28.25 12.85
CA GLN A 617 -13.02 29.54 12.21
C GLN A 617 -13.34 29.40 10.73
N LEU A 618 -12.63 28.53 10.01
CA LEU A 618 -12.87 28.25 8.59
C LEU A 618 -14.25 27.61 8.40
N TYR A 619 -14.56 26.58 9.18
CA TYR A 619 -15.86 25.91 9.13
C TYR A 619 -17.02 26.83 9.47
N LEU A 620 -16.87 27.76 10.42
CA LEU A 620 -17.95 28.68 10.75
C LEU A 620 -18.30 29.66 9.63
N GLN A 621 -17.49 29.78 8.57
CA GLN A 621 -17.81 30.65 7.44
C GLN A 621 -19.01 30.11 6.64
N ARG A 622 -19.76 31.02 6.03
CA ARG A 622 -20.88 30.65 5.15
C ARG A 622 -20.35 29.99 3.87
N GLY A 623 -21.03 28.93 3.44
CA GLY A 623 -20.81 28.31 2.13
C GLY A 623 -21.66 27.06 1.95
N GLU A 624 -21.90 26.68 0.68
CA GLU A 624 -22.73 25.52 0.32
C GLU A 624 -22.08 24.17 0.66
N HIS A 625 -20.79 24.19 0.97
CA HIS A 625 -20.04 23.00 1.41
C HIS A 625 -20.50 22.48 2.77
N HIS A 626 -21.40 23.15 3.50
CA HIS A 626 -21.93 22.58 4.74
C HIS A 626 -23.04 21.58 4.48
N ASN A 627 -23.87 21.89 3.50
CA ASN A 627 -25.19 21.33 3.26
C ASN A 627 -25.26 20.58 1.92
N PHE A 628 -24.17 20.50 1.19
CA PHE A 628 -24.14 19.89 -0.13
C PHE A 628 -22.78 19.31 -0.51
N GLN A 629 -22.79 18.15 -1.16
CA GLN A 629 -21.61 17.48 -1.71
C GLN A 629 -21.94 16.76 -3.02
N PHE A 630 -21.15 17.00 -4.07
CA PHE A 630 -21.06 16.08 -5.20
C PHE A 630 -20.04 14.99 -4.90
N ASP A 631 -20.43 13.73 -5.12
CA ASP A 631 -19.60 12.56 -4.83
C ASP A 631 -19.42 11.69 -6.07
N PRO A 632 -18.34 11.92 -6.84
CA PRO A 632 -17.88 10.98 -7.87
C PRO A 632 -17.49 9.66 -7.20
N GLN A 633 -18.28 8.61 -7.44
CA GLN A 633 -18.10 7.29 -6.81
C GLN A 633 -17.11 6.43 -7.58
N SER A 634 -17.17 6.48 -8.90
CA SER A 634 -16.28 5.70 -9.76
C SER A 634 -16.18 6.29 -11.16
N VAL A 635 -15.08 5.98 -11.83
CA VAL A 635 -14.83 6.31 -13.23
C VAL A 635 -14.45 5.04 -13.97
N GLN A 636 -15.23 4.68 -14.99
CA GLN A 636 -14.93 3.56 -15.89
C GLN A 636 -14.32 4.12 -17.17
N ILE A 637 -13.04 3.82 -17.42
CA ILE A 637 -12.41 4.13 -18.71
C ILE A 637 -12.92 3.15 -19.77
N LEU A 638 -13.25 3.67 -20.95
CA LEU A 638 -13.68 2.92 -22.13
C LEU A 638 -12.51 2.88 -23.12
N GLY A 639 -11.60 1.93 -22.90
CA GLY A 639 -10.40 1.75 -23.75
C GLY A 639 -9.12 1.53 -22.94
N PRO A 640 -7.95 1.61 -23.59
CA PRO A 640 -6.65 1.29 -22.98
C PRO A 640 -6.09 2.41 -22.08
N ALA A 641 -6.67 3.61 -22.14
CA ALA A 641 -6.20 4.74 -21.35
C ALA A 641 -6.36 4.50 -19.85
N ARG A 642 -5.57 5.22 -19.05
CA ARG A 642 -5.60 5.14 -17.58
C ARG A 642 -6.06 6.44 -16.99
N LEU A 643 -6.87 6.37 -15.95
CA LEU A 643 -7.20 7.55 -15.14
C LEU A 643 -6.04 7.86 -14.19
N LEU A 644 -5.52 9.08 -14.27
CA LEU A 644 -4.38 9.53 -13.46
C LEU A 644 -4.84 10.31 -12.23
N SER A 645 -5.85 11.19 -12.36
CA SER A 645 -6.42 11.89 -11.20
C SER A 645 -7.80 12.47 -11.47
N VAL A 646 -8.55 12.65 -10.37
CA VAL A 646 -9.79 13.42 -10.31
C VAL A 646 -9.63 14.46 -9.19
N SER A 647 -10.07 15.69 -9.43
CA SER A 647 -10.03 16.76 -8.42
C SER A 647 -11.14 17.78 -8.65
N SER A 648 -11.68 18.35 -7.57
CA SER A 648 -12.55 19.53 -7.67
C SER A 648 -11.70 20.73 -8.12
N ALA A 649 -12.06 21.33 -9.26
CA ALA A 649 -11.41 22.54 -9.76
C ALA A 649 -11.93 23.79 -9.04
N ARG A 650 -13.23 23.76 -8.69
CA ARG A 650 -13.92 24.82 -7.94
C ARG A 650 -15.00 24.17 -7.10
N GLY A 651 -15.00 24.47 -5.80
CA GLY A 651 -16.00 23.94 -4.85
C GLY A 651 -17.44 24.38 -5.13
N PRO A 652 -18.41 23.79 -4.42
CA PRO A 652 -19.84 23.92 -4.71
C PRO A 652 -20.32 25.38 -4.64
N THR A 653 -21.06 25.79 -5.66
CA THR A 653 -21.62 27.14 -5.80
C THR A 653 -23.13 27.07 -5.99
N ALA A 654 -23.88 27.85 -5.21
CA ALA A 654 -25.33 27.95 -5.35
C ALA A 654 -25.72 28.59 -6.70
N ILE A 655 -26.76 28.04 -7.32
CA ILE A 655 -27.39 28.54 -8.54
C ILE A 655 -28.92 28.58 -8.37
N ASP A 656 -29.63 29.13 -9.36
CA ASP A 656 -31.10 29.22 -9.32
C ASP A 656 -31.76 27.83 -9.19
N ASN A 657 -32.25 27.55 -7.98
CA ASN A 657 -32.86 26.28 -7.57
C ASN A 657 -31.90 25.07 -7.62
N GLY A 658 -30.61 25.27 -7.31
CA GLY A 658 -29.63 24.20 -7.38
C GLY A 658 -28.23 24.54 -6.85
N VAL A 659 -27.30 23.62 -7.06
CA VAL A 659 -25.86 23.76 -6.77
C VAL A 659 -25.06 23.24 -7.96
N GLU A 660 -23.91 23.85 -8.26
CA GLU A 660 -22.97 23.40 -9.29
C GLU A 660 -21.54 23.27 -8.75
N GLU A 661 -20.76 22.34 -9.31
CA GLU A 661 -19.35 22.14 -8.99
C GLU A 661 -18.58 21.66 -10.22
N ASP A 662 -17.35 22.16 -10.40
CA ASP A 662 -16.50 21.83 -11.54
C ASP A 662 -15.45 20.80 -11.12
N PHE A 663 -15.35 19.70 -11.87
CA PHE A 663 -14.38 18.63 -11.65
C PHE A 663 -13.41 18.52 -12.82
N ARG A 664 -12.13 18.41 -12.49
CA ARG A 664 -11.04 18.13 -13.43
C ARG A 664 -10.71 16.64 -13.42
N PHE A 665 -10.61 16.07 -14.62
CA PHE A 665 -10.20 14.70 -14.87
C PHE A 665 -8.91 14.70 -15.68
N VAL A 666 -7.94 13.89 -15.28
CA VAL A 666 -6.67 13.72 -16.00
C VAL A 666 -6.49 12.24 -16.31
N ALA A 667 -6.30 11.91 -17.59
CA ALA A 667 -6.03 10.58 -18.11
C ALA A 667 -4.67 10.52 -18.82
N SER A 668 -4.16 9.32 -19.07
CA SER A 668 -2.88 9.11 -19.75
C SER A 668 -2.88 9.54 -21.22
N GLU A 669 -4.04 9.57 -21.86
CA GLU A 669 -4.23 9.96 -23.26
C GLU A 669 -5.71 10.32 -23.50
N ALA A 670 -6.01 10.81 -24.70
CA ALA A 670 -7.38 11.09 -25.15
C ALA A 670 -8.26 9.84 -25.03
N THR A 671 -9.42 9.95 -24.37
CA THR A 671 -10.24 8.79 -24.04
C THR A 671 -11.72 9.12 -23.83
N SER A 672 -12.55 8.09 -23.79
CA SER A 672 -13.94 8.15 -23.34
C SER A 672 -14.08 7.43 -22.01
N PHE A 673 -14.90 7.94 -21.11
CA PHE A 673 -15.14 7.32 -19.80
C PHE A 673 -16.53 7.61 -19.26
N LEU A 674 -17.00 6.76 -18.35
CA LEU A 674 -18.25 6.92 -17.62
C LEU A 674 -17.95 7.37 -16.20
N VAL A 675 -18.54 8.48 -15.77
CA VAL A 675 -18.45 8.99 -14.39
C VAL A 675 -19.73 8.64 -13.65
N ARG A 676 -19.61 7.83 -12.58
CA ARG A 676 -20.70 7.58 -11.64
C ARG A 676 -20.73 8.66 -10.58
N LEU A 677 -21.82 9.40 -10.54
CA LEU A 677 -21.99 10.53 -9.63
C LEU A 677 -23.19 10.29 -8.73
N ARG A 678 -23.07 10.70 -7.48
CA ARG A 678 -24.22 11.00 -6.63
C ARG A 678 -24.09 12.39 -6.03
N CYS A 679 -25.21 12.87 -5.51
CA CYS A 679 -25.29 14.12 -4.76
C CYS A 679 -25.84 13.81 -3.37
N LEU A 680 -25.20 14.38 -2.36
CA LEU A 680 -25.67 14.37 -0.98
C LEU A 680 -26.00 15.80 -0.57
N GLY A 681 -27.09 15.99 0.16
CA GLY A 681 -27.44 17.33 0.63
C GLY A 681 -28.38 17.35 1.82
N TYR A 682 -28.61 18.55 2.35
CA TYR A 682 -29.57 18.81 3.41
C TYR A 682 -30.53 19.95 3.03
N GLU A 683 -31.83 19.68 3.09
CA GLU A 683 -32.90 20.68 2.92
C GLU A 683 -33.71 20.79 4.21
N GLU A 684 -34.10 22.00 4.63
CA GLU A 684 -34.81 22.23 5.90
C GLU A 684 -36.11 21.40 6.02
N ILE A 685 -36.84 21.24 4.92
CA ILE A 685 -38.12 20.51 4.88
C ILE A 685 -37.92 19.00 4.73
N LYS A 686 -36.93 18.57 3.91
CA LYS A 686 -36.72 17.15 3.57
C LYS A 686 -35.74 16.43 4.50
N GLY A 687 -34.92 17.18 5.24
CA GLY A 687 -33.76 16.65 5.96
C GLY A 687 -32.63 16.28 5.01
N PHE A 688 -31.83 15.29 5.42
CA PHE A 688 -30.78 14.71 4.59
C PHE A 688 -31.37 13.99 3.38
N PHE A 689 -30.77 14.19 2.21
CA PHE A 689 -31.19 13.54 0.97
C PHE A 689 -29.99 13.06 0.15
N GLU A 690 -30.22 12.04 -0.67
CA GLU A 690 -29.28 11.50 -1.64
C GLU A 690 -29.97 11.45 -3.01
N VAL A 691 -29.28 11.93 -4.05
CA VAL A 691 -29.77 11.94 -5.43
C VAL A 691 -28.82 11.16 -6.32
N SER A 692 -29.38 10.23 -7.09
CA SER A 692 -28.68 9.45 -8.12
C SER A 692 -29.55 9.34 -9.39
N GLU A 693 -30.22 10.43 -9.74
CA GLU A 693 -30.97 10.58 -10.99
C GLU A 693 -30.21 11.51 -11.95
N PRO A 694 -30.20 11.24 -13.26
CA PRO A 694 -30.95 10.19 -13.97
C PRO A 694 -30.40 8.78 -13.78
N ARG A 695 -31.28 7.77 -13.66
CA ARG A 695 -30.86 6.37 -13.46
C ARG A 695 -30.28 5.78 -14.75
N CYS A 696 -29.21 5.02 -14.60
CA CYS A 696 -28.50 4.32 -15.66
C CYS A 696 -28.43 2.82 -15.35
N PHE A 697 -28.56 2.00 -16.38
CA PHE A 697 -28.49 0.55 -16.29
C PHE A 697 -27.42 0.00 -17.22
N LEU A 698 -26.66 -0.97 -16.72
CA LEU A 698 -25.79 -1.82 -17.52
C LEU A 698 -26.60 -3.05 -17.95
N ALA A 699 -26.81 -3.19 -19.26
CA ALA A 699 -27.29 -4.40 -19.88
C ALA A 699 -26.09 -5.25 -20.30
N SER A 700 -26.03 -6.50 -19.84
CA SER A 700 -24.94 -7.44 -20.11
C SER A 700 -25.47 -8.78 -20.62
N GLN A 701 -24.60 -9.61 -21.21
CA GLN A 701 -24.95 -10.87 -21.87
C GLN A 701 -25.86 -10.66 -23.11
N LEU A 702 -25.56 -9.60 -23.86
CA LEU A 702 -26.33 -9.22 -25.05
C LEU A 702 -25.95 -10.10 -26.25
N GLY A 703 -26.91 -10.89 -26.77
CA GLY A 703 -26.81 -11.39 -28.15
C GLY A 703 -27.21 -10.32 -29.17
N GLU A 704 -26.90 -10.51 -30.45
CA GLU A 704 -27.17 -9.53 -31.54
C GLU A 704 -28.61 -8.98 -31.53
N ASN A 705 -29.61 -9.85 -31.34
CA ASN A 705 -31.02 -9.47 -31.28
C ASN A 705 -31.36 -8.66 -30.02
N GLY A 706 -30.74 -8.99 -28.89
CA GLY A 706 -30.91 -8.25 -27.63
C GLY A 706 -30.27 -6.86 -27.72
N HIS A 707 -29.11 -6.79 -28.36
CA HIS A 707 -28.40 -5.54 -28.62
C HIS A 707 -29.24 -4.55 -29.42
N HIS A 708 -29.88 -5.02 -30.51
CA HIS A 708 -30.78 -4.17 -31.29
C HIS A 708 -32.04 -3.75 -30.52
N ALA A 709 -32.64 -4.66 -29.75
CA ALA A 709 -33.87 -4.37 -29.01
C ALA A 709 -33.67 -3.32 -27.92
N ILE A 710 -32.50 -3.32 -27.28
CA ILE A 710 -32.17 -2.44 -26.17
C ILE A 710 -31.73 -1.04 -26.61
N ARG A 711 -31.10 -0.89 -27.78
CA ARG A 711 -30.58 0.39 -28.28
C ARG A 711 -31.66 1.45 -28.54
N TRP A 712 -32.88 1.04 -28.86
CA TRP A 712 -33.98 1.94 -29.23
C TRP A 712 -34.75 2.52 -28.06
N LEU A 713 -34.33 2.12 -26.89
CA LEU A 713 -35.22 2.04 -25.76
C LEU A 713 -34.91 3.34 -24.93
N GLY A 714 -33.64 3.73 -24.78
CA GLY A 714 -33.22 4.94 -24.06
C GLY A 714 -31.90 5.50 -24.60
N ASP A 715 -31.34 6.50 -23.91
CA ASP A 715 -30.09 7.13 -24.34
C ASP A 715 -28.89 6.21 -24.03
N VAL A 716 -28.21 5.74 -25.08
CA VAL A 716 -27.03 4.89 -24.96
C VAL A 716 -25.81 5.74 -24.61
N LEU A 717 -25.24 5.50 -23.44
CA LEU A 717 -24.03 6.18 -22.96
C LEU A 717 -22.76 5.52 -23.50
N ALA A 718 -22.71 4.19 -23.51
CA ALA A 718 -21.56 3.43 -24.01
C ALA A 718 -21.98 2.04 -24.49
N GLU A 719 -21.17 1.45 -25.38
CA GLU A 719 -21.41 0.16 -26.04
C GLU A 719 -20.06 -0.59 -26.15
N GLU A 720 -20.02 -1.81 -25.64
CA GLU A 720 -18.94 -2.79 -25.80
C GLU A 720 -19.56 -4.11 -26.31
N GLU A 721 -18.76 -5.05 -26.82
CA GLU A 721 -19.24 -6.24 -27.55
C GLU A 721 -20.41 -7.00 -26.88
N ASN A 722 -20.47 -7.04 -25.55
CA ASN A 722 -21.53 -7.73 -24.79
C ASN A 722 -22.20 -6.85 -23.73
N LYS A 723 -21.99 -5.53 -23.76
CA LYS A 723 -22.44 -4.59 -22.72
C LYS A 723 -22.96 -3.28 -23.33
N ILE A 724 -24.08 -2.78 -22.82
CA ILE A 724 -24.60 -1.45 -23.16
C ILE A 724 -24.98 -0.73 -21.87
N TRP A 725 -24.54 0.52 -21.73
CA TRP A 725 -24.97 1.42 -20.66
C TRP A 725 -26.04 2.37 -21.19
N ILE A 726 -27.17 2.43 -20.49
CA ILE A 726 -28.36 3.14 -20.97
C ILE A 726 -28.95 3.96 -19.85
N ARG A 727 -29.21 5.22 -20.15
CA ARG A 727 -29.87 6.15 -19.26
C ARG A 727 -31.38 6.11 -19.45
N GLU A 728 -32.12 6.37 -18.37
CA GLU A 728 -33.57 6.39 -18.37
C GLU A 728 -34.21 7.18 -19.52
N GLY A 729 -35.21 6.58 -20.17
CA GLY A 729 -35.89 7.08 -21.37
C GLY A 729 -37.32 7.59 -21.14
N GLY A 730 -37.59 8.26 -20.02
CA GLY A 730 -38.92 8.82 -19.71
C GLY A 730 -39.91 7.85 -19.05
N THR A 731 -41.21 8.14 -19.13
CA THR A 731 -42.26 7.39 -18.40
C THR A 731 -42.54 6.02 -19.02
N GLY A 732 -42.59 4.95 -18.21
CA GLY A 732 -42.82 3.57 -18.69
C GLY A 732 -41.56 2.84 -19.18
N TRP A 733 -40.44 3.56 -19.23
CA TRP A 733 -39.14 3.09 -19.69
C TRP A 733 -38.66 1.83 -18.97
N ARG A 734 -38.79 1.81 -17.63
CA ARG A 734 -38.25 0.72 -16.81
C ARG A 734 -38.99 -0.58 -17.10
N GLU A 735 -40.31 -0.53 -17.19
CA GLU A 735 -41.15 -1.70 -17.46
C GLU A 735 -40.85 -2.29 -18.85
N GLU A 736 -40.60 -1.43 -19.84
CA GLU A 736 -40.20 -1.85 -21.19
C GLU A 736 -38.80 -2.47 -21.19
N LEU A 737 -37.82 -1.85 -20.52
CA LEU A 737 -36.46 -2.38 -20.38
C LEU A 737 -36.45 -3.76 -19.72
N GLU A 738 -37.19 -3.95 -18.63
CA GLU A 738 -37.32 -5.24 -17.95
C GLU A 738 -38.02 -6.30 -18.82
N THR A 739 -38.95 -5.88 -19.68
CA THR A 739 -39.65 -6.78 -20.60
C THR A 739 -38.73 -7.26 -21.71
N VAL A 740 -37.97 -6.34 -22.31
CA VAL A 740 -36.94 -6.66 -23.33
C VAL A 740 -35.86 -7.53 -22.71
N ALA A 741 -35.38 -7.20 -21.51
CA ALA A 741 -34.35 -7.99 -20.85
C ALA A 741 -34.80 -9.42 -20.58
N ARG A 742 -36.03 -9.62 -20.09
CA ARG A 742 -36.60 -10.97 -19.90
C ARG A 742 -36.76 -11.74 -21.21
N ARG A 743 -37.21 -11.08 -22.28
CA ARG A 743 -37.41 -11.71 -23.60
C ARG A 743 -36.08 -12.21 -24.20
N HIS A 744 -35.00 -11.48 -23.98
CA HIS A 744 -33.69 -11.75 -24.58
C HIS A 744 -32.66 -12.31 -23.59
N SER A 745 -33.08 -12.71 -22.38
CA SER A 745 -32.22 -13.24 -21.32
C SER A 745 -31.04 -12.32 -20.95
N ILE A 746 -31.28 -11.01 -20.96
CA ILE A 746 -30.27 -9.98 -20.69
C ILE A 746 -30.19 -9.74 -19.18
N GLN A 747 -28.98 -9.62 -18.66
CA GLN A 747 -28.74 -9.29 -17.27
C GLN A 747 -28.64 -7.76 -17.11
N LEU A 748 -29.56 -7.18 -16.33
CA LEU A 748 -29.57 -5.75 -16.00
C LEU A 748 -28.94 -5.50 -14.63
N CYS A 749 -28.05 -4.51 -14.55
CA CYS A 749 -27.50 -3.99 -13.30
C CYS A 749 -27.77 -2.48 -13.20
N ASN A 750 -28.17 -1.99 -12.02
CA ASN A 750 -28.38 -0.56 -11.79
C ASN A 750 -27.06 0.11 -11.41
N GLU A 751 -26.59 1.00 -12.28
CA GLU A 751 -25.31 1.69 -12.12
C GLU A 751 -25.46 3.11 -11.52
N GLY A 752 -26.64 3.47 -11.01
CA GLY A 752 -26.86 4.78 -10.41
C GLY A 752 -26.95 5.87 -11.49
N CYS A 753 -26.30 7.01 -11.28
CA CYS A 753 -26.27 8.12 -12.25
C CYS A 753 -24.92 8.18 -12.95
N LEU A 754 -24.92 7.91 -14.25
CA LEU A 754 -23.71 7.91 -15.09
C LEU A 754 -23.75 9.05 -16.10
N PHE A 755 -22.61 9.69 -16.31
CA PHE A 755 -22.36 10.63 -17.40
C PHE A 755 -21.22 10.14 -18.27
N ARG A 756 -21.40 10.17 -19.59
CA ARG A 756 -20.32 9.82 -20.52
C ARG A 756 -19.52 11.08 -20.84
N VAL A 757 -18.23 11.03 -20.61
CA VAL A 757 -17.29 12.11 -20.92
C VAL A 757 -16.36 11.62 -22.02
N THR A 758 -16.17 12.44 -23.06
CA THR A 758 -15.24 12.16 -24.16
C THR A 758 -14.28 13.32 -24.26
N THR A 759 -12.97 13.06 -24.16
CA THR A 759 -11.93 14.09 -24.26
C THR A 759 -10.97 13.78 -25.40
N SER A 760 -10.51 14.84 -26.06
CA SER A 760 -9.44 14.78 -27.07
C SER A 760 -8.05 15.11 -26.52
N GLN A 761 -7.99 15.46 -25.23
CA GLN A 761 -6.79 15.85 -24.49
C GLN A 761 -6.61 14.94 -23.27
N GLU A 762 -5.42 14.97 -22.67
CA GLU A 762 -5.11 14.27 -21.41
C GLU A 762 -5.88 14.85 -20.22
N GLU A 763 -6.22 16.14 -20.25
CA GLU A 763 -6.96 16.84 -19.19
C GLU A 763 -8.27 17.40 -19.73
N CYS A 764 -9.35 17.26 -18.95
CA CYS A 764 -10.63 17.92 -19.22
C CYS A 764 -11.35 18.37 -17.95
N GLU A 765 -12.27 19.32 -18.07
CA GLU A 765 -13.10 19.81 -16.98
C GLU A 765 -14.59 19.67 -17.29
N VAL A 766 -15.34 19.10 -16.34
CA VAL A 766 -16.78 18.85 -16.41
C VAL A 766 -17.47 19.56 -15.25
N LYS A 767 -18.54 20.30 -15.56
CA LYS A 767 -19.42 20.89 -14.57
C LYS A 767 -20.58 19.96 -14.27
N PHE A 768 -20.73 19.57 -13.01
CA PHE A 768 -21.91 18.88 -12.52
C PHE A 768 -22.87 19.85 -11.84
N MET A 769 -24.17 19.65 -12.03
CA MET A 769 -25.22 20.48 -11.47
C MET A 769 -26.31 19.62 -10.88
N TYR A 770 -26.80 20.01 -9.70
CA TYR A 770 -28.01 19.49 -9.12
C TYR A 770 -29.08 20.55 -9.23
N ARG A 771 -30.19 20.23 -9.89
CA ARG A 771 -31.31 21.16 -10.06
C ARG A 771 -32.62 20.39 -10.14
N ALA A 772 -33.62 20.86 -9.38
CA ALA A 772 -34.97 20.31 -9.39
C ALA A 772 -35.02 18.78 -9.14
N GLY A 773 -34.20 18.26 -8.22
CA GLY A 773 -34.18 16.84 -7.86
C GLY A 773 -33.37 15.94 -8.79
N ARG A 774 -32.66 16.49 -9.78
CA ARG A 774 -31.89 15.73 -10.79
C ARG A 774 -30.48 16.25 -10.96
N LEU A 775 -29.58 15.34 -11.33
CA LEU A 775 -28.20 15.65 -11.69
C LEU A 775 -28.07 15.87 -13.20
N TRP A 776 -27.18 16.80 -13.53
CA TRP A 776 -26.85 17.19 -14.88
C TRP A 776 -25.34 17.35 -14.99
N ALA A 777 -24.82 17.20 -16.19
CA ALA A 777 -23.42 17.42 -16.49
C ALA A 777 -23.30 18.26 -17.77
N THR A 778 -22.33 19.16 -17.79
CA THR A 778 -22.03 20.02 -18.95
C THR A 778 -20.53 20.12 -19.12
N ALA A 779 -20.08 20.12 -20.37
CA ALA A 779 -18.67 20.34 -20.69
C ALA A 779 -18.23 21.76 -20.30
N GLN A 780 -17.09 21.88 -19.63
CA GLN A 780 -16.42 23.17 -19.38
C GLN A 780 -15.22 23.35 -20.29
N LYS A 781 -14.33 22.36 -20.32
CA LYS A 781 -13.05 22.48 -21.02
C LYS A 781 -12.62 21.14 -21.62
N ASP A 782 -12.25 21.18 -22.90
CA ASP A 782 -11.61 20.09 -23.66
C ASP A 782 -12.35 18.73 -23.68
N CYS A 783 -13.66 18.72 -23.42
CA CYS A 783 -14.49 17.51 -23.45
C CYS A 783 -15.89 17.72 -24.05
N GLU A 784 -16.52 16.61 -24.40
CA GLU A 784 -17.96 16.48 -24.65
C GLU A 784 -18.58 15.62 -23.55
N VAL A 785 -19.83 15.94 -23.17
CA VAL A 785 -20.55 15.25 -22.09
C VAL A 785 -21.93 14.84 -22.58
N LEU A 786 -22.27 13.58 -22.36
CA LEU A 786 -23.59 12.98 -22.62
C LEU A 786 -24.24 12.56 -21.32
#